data_AF-A0A0P0VIW3-F1
#
_entry.id   AF-A0A0P0VIW3-F1
#
_cell.length_a   1.000
_cell.length_b   1.000
_cell.length_c   1.000
_cell.angle_alpha   90.00
_cell.angle_beta   90.00
_cell.angle_gamma   90.00
#
_symmetry.space_group_name_H-M   'P 1'
#
loop_
_entity.id
_entity.type
_entity.pdbx_description
1 polymer ?
#
loop_
_entity_poly.entity_id
_entity_poly.type
_entity_poly.pdbx_seq_one_letter_code
_entity_poly.pdbx_strand_id
1 'polypeptide(L)'
;MFEGHVLYLLRKYLGEYVEGLSVETLRISVWQGDVVLKDLKLKADALNSLRLPVTVKAGFVGTITLKVPWKSLGKEPVIVLIDRLFVLAHPAPDGQTLKEEDREKLFEAKLQQIEAAEAATLEATSRSSKGGPVPGSNSWLYNLISTIIGNLKVTISNVHIRYEDSVSNSGHPFASGFTLSRLAAVTVDEDGNETFDAGVALDKLRKSVELHRLAIYHDSDSSAWKLAKKWEDLNPTEWGEIFQDGIDDHSGNSVWAMNRNYLVYPINGTLNYKRLGKQERGGPDIPLEKASLVLSDVSLTVTEAQYYDGIKLLETFSRFRTRVDVSHLRPIVPVKVDCRAWWRYAVLAGLRQKKLCYWFSWERTRHLCQLRRRYVHLYATLLQQASNVDMSEIRQIEKILDTKVIILWRLLGHAKVETVKSKEILHKKGASKRRWWTFGWNSAELPSEENALLEPQLDEEERLTKEEWQAINKLLSYQPEDDLSSPLEKVSPNTTRFLVDVSIGQAAARIINIDRTEILCGRFEKLQVVTKLYPKSTRCDVTLRYCGLSSPEGSLAQSVVSEGKSNALDVSFVRAPVGLDLDWQLVAKISPCHVTVLKGSYERFLEFIKRSKAVSPTVTMETATALQANRAGHT
;
A
#
# COMPACT_ATOMS: atom_id res chain seq x y z
N MET A 1 -18.36 6.35 -23.96
CA MET A 1 -17.59 7.24 -23.05
C MET A 1 -16.99 6.46 -21.87
N PHE A 2 -17.75 5.57 -21.21
CA PHE A 2 -17.24 4.74 -20.12
C PHE A 2 -16.20 3.70 -20.56
N GLU A 3 -16.32 3.19 -21.78
CA GLU A 3 -15.37 2.23 -22.36
C GLU A 3 -13.95 2.79 -22.34
N GLY A 4 -13.80 4.06 -22.71
CA GLY A 4 -12.51 4.77 -22.65
C GLY A 4 -12.00 4.94 -21.22
N HIS A 5 -12.89 5.10 -20.24
CA HIS A 5 -12.52 5.21 -18.83
C HIS A 5 -12.09 3.85 -18.25
N VAL A 6 -12.85 2.78 -18.49
CA VAL A 6 -12.49 1.43 -18.08
C VAL A 6 -11.17 1.00 -18.71
N LEU A 7 -10.99 1.27 -20.01
CA LEU A 7 -9.72 1.01 -20.70
C LEU A 7 -8.55 1.77 -20.05
N TYR A 8 -8.75 3.05 -19.71
CA TYR A 8 -7.75 3.84 -19.01
C TYR A 8 -7.40 3.25 -17.64
N LEU A 9 -8.41 2.88 -16.84
CA LEU A 9 -8.20 2.31 -15.50
C LEU A 9 -7.52 0.94 -15.58
N LEU A 10 -7.93 0.07 -16.51
CA LEU A 10 -7.28 -1.23 -16.74
C LEU A 10 -5.82 -1.03 -17.15
N ARG A 11 -5.53 -0.13 -18.09
CA ARG A 11 -4.15 0.17 -18.49
C ARG A 11 -3.33 0.72 -17.34
N LYS A 12 -3.89 1.65 -16.56
CA LYS A 12 -3.21 2.28 -15.44
C LYS A 12 -2.90 1.24 -14.35
N TYR A 13 -3.92 0.51 -13.87
CA TYR A 13 -3.75 -0.37 -12.73
C TYR A 13 -3.22 -1.74 -13.08
N LEU A 14 -3.54 -2.34 -14.24
CA LEU A 14 -2.95 -3.63 -14.64
C LEU A 14 -1.59 -3.45 -15.31
N GLY A 15 -1.39 -2.34 -16.02
CA GLY A 15 -0.12 -2.07 -16.72
C GLY A 15 1.07 -1.88 -15.80
N GLU A 16 0.85 -1.62 -14.52
CA GLU A 16 1.91 -1.62 -13.50
C GLU A 16 2.40 -3.03 -13.14
N TYR A 17 1.58 -4.07 -13.32
CA TYR A 17 1.89 -5.43 -12.86
C TYR A 17 2.11 -6.45 -13.98
N VAL A 18 1.50 -6.24 -15.15
CA VAL A 18 1.42 -7.26 -16.22
C VAL A 18 2.17 -6.82 -17.48
N GLU A 19 2.86 -7.76 -18.12
CA GLU A 19 3.53 -7.60 -19.41
C GLU A 19 2.57 -7.76 -20.61
N GLY A 20 2.88 -7.10 -21.72
CA GLY A 20 2.24 -7.40 -23.01
C GLY A 20 0.78 -6.95 -23.16
N LEU A 21 0.27 -6.05 -22.30
CA LEU A 21 -1.07 -5.48 -22.47
C LEU A 21 -1.15 -4.64 -23.76
N SER A 22 -1.65 -5.26 -24.84
CA SER A 22 -1.89 -4.55 -26.10
C SER A 22 -3.12 -3.64 -25.97
N VAL A 23 -2.99 -2.40 -26.43
CA VAL A 23 -4.09 -1.40 -26.41
C VAL A 23 -5.25 -1.86 -27.30
N GLU A 24 -4.94 -2.55 -28.39
CA GLU A 24 -5.90 -3.01 -29.39
C GLU A 24 -6.74 -4.18 -28.85
N THR A 25 -6.11 -5.19 -28.24
CA THR A 25 -6.80 -6.34 -27.63
C THR A 25 -7.70 -5.88 -26.48
N LEU A 26 -7.21 -4.96 -25.65
CA LEU A 26 -8.02 -4.38 -24.57
C LEU A 26 -9.21 -3.57 -25.12
N ARG A 27 -9.01 -2.74 -26.15
CA ARG A 27 -10.11 -2.01 -26.81
C ARG A 27 -11.18 -2.98 -27.31
N ILE A 28 -10.80 -3.99 -28.09
CA ILE A 28 -11.74 -4.94 -28.68
C ILE A 28 -12.55 -5.65 -27.58
N SER A 29 -11.89 -6.10 -26.52
CA SER A 29 -12.55 -6.82 -25.43
C SER A 29 -13.52 -5.93 -24.63
N VAL A 30 -13.14 -4.68 -24.36
CA VAL A 30 -14.03 -3.71 -23.67
C VAL A 30 -15.29 -3.44 -24.51
N TRP A 31 -15.17 -3.38 -25.83
CA TRP A 31 -16.30 -3.16 -26.75
C TRP A 31 -17.28 -4.34 -26.83
N GLN A 32 -16.81 -5.58 -26.61
CA GLN A 32 -17.66 -6.77 -26.62
C GLN A 32 -18.43 -6.98 -25.30
N GLY A 33 -18.08 -6.25 -24.23
CA GLY A 33 -18.73 -6.34 -22.91
C GLY A 33 -17.97 -7.16 -21.89
N ASP A 34 -17.22 -8.16 -22.36
CA ASP A 34 -16.39 -9.03 -21.51
C ASP A 34 -14.92 -8.80 -21.82
N VAL A 35 -14.17 -8.27 -20.85
CA VAL A 35 -12.71 -8.26 -20.90
C VAL A 35 -12.21 -9.55 -20.29
N VAL A 36 -11.70 -10.46 -21.13
CA VAL A 36 -11.07 -11.70 -20.67
C VAL A 36 -9.61 -11.68 -21.08
N LEU A 37 -8.75 -11.43 -20.11
CA LEU A 37 -7.31 -11.53 -20.26
C LEU A 37 -6.85 -12.89 -19.74
N LYS A 38 -6.04 -13.61 -20.52
CA LYS A 38 -5.57 -14.95 -20.18
C LYS A 38 -4.06 -15.04 -20.24
N ASP A 39 -3.52 -15.95 -19.44
CA ASP A 39 -2.12 -16.40 -19.47
C ASP A 39 -1.12 -15.24 -19.45
N LEU A 40 -1.35 -14.32 -18.50
CA LEU A 40 -0.60 -13.09 -18.37
C LEU A 40 0.71 -13.33 -17.59
N LYS A 41 1.77 -12.63 -17.99
CA LYS A 41 3.06 -12.63 -17.29
C LYS A 41 3.15 -11.41 -16.39
N LEU A 42 3.62 -11.61 -15.16
CA LEU A 42 3.90 -10.50 -14.24
C LEU A 42 5.28 -9.91 -14.51
N LYS A 43 5.37 -8.58 -14.41
CA LYS A 43 6.64 -7.87 -14.54
C LYS A 43 7.57 -8.14 -13.36
N ALA A 44 8.88 -8.10 -13.61
CA ALA A 44 9.90 -8.26 -12.56
C ALA A 44 9.76 -7.22 -11.42
N ASP A 45 9.29 -6.01 -11.74
CA ASP A 45 9.11 -4.87 -10.84
C ASP A 45 7.71 -4.76 -10.21
N ALA A 46 6.82 -5.73 -10.46
CA ALA A 46 5.43 -5.71 -10.01
C ALA A 46 5.27 -5.54 -8.47
N LEU A 47 6.28 -5.92 -7.67
CA LEU A 47 6.28 -5.80 -6.21
C LEU A 47 6.99 -4.54 -5.69
N ASN A 48 7.55 -3.68 -6.55
CA ASN A 48 8.33 -2.52 -6.14
C ASN A 48 7.51 -1.47 -5.37
N SER A 49 6.20 -1.40 -5.62
CA SER A 49 5.27 -0.52 -4.90
C SER A 49 5.23 -0.79 -3.39
N LEU A 50 5.53 -2.02 -2.97
CA LEU A 50 5.60 -2.43 -1.56
C LEU A 50 6.83 -1.86 -0.83
N ARG A 51 7.82 -1.31 -1.57
CA ARG A 51 9.09 -0.81 -1.03
C ARG A 51 9.83 -1.84 -0.15
N LEU A 52 9.79 -3.11 -0.58
CA LEU A 52 10.51 -4.22 0.03
C LEU A 52 11.69 -4.63 -0.88
N PRO A 53 12.77 -5.21 -0.32
CA PRO A 53 13.90 -5.72 -1.10
C PRO A 53 13.57 -7.05 -1.78
N VAL A 54 12.52 -7.09 -2.58
CA VAL A 54 12.02 -8.29 -3.24
C VAL A 54 11.79 -8.02 -4.71
N THR A 55 12.05 -9.01 -5.55
CA THR A 55 11.84 -8.95 -7.00
C THR A 55 11.08 -10.18 -7.45
N VAL A 56 10.22 -10.04 -8.44
CA VAL A 56 9.52 -11.17 -9.05
C VAL A 56 10.50 -11.93 -9.95
N LYS A 57 10.79 -13.18 -9.59
CA LYS A 57 11.57 -14.13 -10.40
C LYS A 57 10.78 -14.60 -11.61
N ALA A 58 9.52 -14.94 -11.35
CA ALA A 58 8.58 -15.45 -12.31
C ALA A 58 7.17 -15.21 -11.75
N GLY A 59 6.22 -14.84 -12.61
CA GLY A 59 4.86 -14.66 -12.18
C GLY A 59 3.87 -14.83 -13.32
N PHE A 60 2.74 -15.42 -12.98
CA PHE A 60 1.71 -15.85 -13.89
C PHE A 60 0.34 -15.48 -13.34
N VAL A 61 -0.53 -14.96 -14.20
CA VAL A 61 -1.95 -14.78 -13.90
C VAL A 61 -2.74 -15.53 -14.95
N GLY A 62 -3.45 -16.58 -14.51
CA GLY A 62 -4.21 -17.45 -15.41
C GLY A 62 -5.32 -16.71 -16.12
N THR A 63 -6.24 -16.07 -15.38
CA THR A 63 -7.25 -15.21 -16.00
C THR A 63 -7.58 -13.98 -15.17
N ILE A 64 -7.83 -12.86 -15.86
CA ILE A 64 -8.50 -11.68 -15.33
C ILE A 64 -9.73 -11.44 -16.20
N THR A 65 -10.90 -11.64 -15.63
CA THR A 65 -12.19 -11.44 -16.30
C THR A 65 -12.92 -10.26 -15.69
N LEU A 66 -13.26 -9.27 -16.51
CA LEU A 66 -14.15 -8.17 -16.15
C LEU A 66 -15.37 -8.22 -17.07
N LYS A 67 -16.52 -8.63 -16.52
CA LYS A 67 -17.80 -8.62 -17.23
C LYS A 67 -18.54 -7.35 -16.90
N VAL A 68 -18.76 -6.51 -17.91
CA VAL A 68 -19.45 -5.24 -17.77
C VAL A 68 -20.76 -5.30 -18.56
N PRO A 69 -21.93 -5.38 -17.89
CA PRO A 69 -23.21 -5.46 -18.57
C PRO A 69 -23.61 -4.08 -19.12
N TRP A 70 -22.96 -3.61 -20.19
CA TRP A 70 -23.13 -2.24 -20.72
C TRP A 70 -24.58 -1.84 -21.01
N LYS A 71 -25.41 -2.81 -21.44
CA LYS A 71 -26.83 -2.60 -21.75
C LYS A 71 -27.74 -2.65 -20.51
N SER A 72 -27.23 -3.13 -19.38
CA SER A 72 -27.96 -3.51 -18.17
C SER A 72 -27.23 -3.12 -16.87
N LEU A 73 -26.34 -2.11 -16.88
CA LEU A 73 -25.56 -1.67 -15.70
C LEU A 73 -26.42 -1.35 -14.46
N GLY A 74 -27.69 -0.99 -14.64
CA GLY A 74 -28.65 -0.75 -13.58
C GLY A 74 -29.52 -1.96 -13.18
N LYS A 75 -29.25 -3.15 -13.72
CA LYS A 75 -30.01 -4.40 -13.47
C LYS A 75 -29.11 -5.60 -13.18
N GLU A 76 -27.89 -5.58 -13.67
CA GLU A 76 -26.92 -6.67 -13.55
C GLU A 76 -25.60 -6.17 -12.96
N PRO A 77 -24.94 -6.98 -12.13
CA PRO A 77 -23.70 -6.59 -11.47
C PRO A 77 -22.52 -6.60 -12.44
N VAL A 78 -21.55 -5.70 -12.21
CA VAL A 78 -20.20 -5.84 -12.79
C VAL A 78 -19.49 -6.98 -12.05
N ILE A 79 -18.88 -7.91 -12.81
CA ILE A 79 -18.23 -9.10 -12.25
C ILE A 79 -16.73 -9.04 -12.54
N VAL A 80 -15.91 -9.15 -11.49
CA VAL A 80 -14.45 -9.23 -11.55
C VAL A 80 -14.00 -10.59 -11.05
N LEU A 81 -13.37 -11.37 -11.91
CA LEU A 81 -12.80 -12.68 -11.58
C LEU A 81 -11.30 -12.62 -11.81
N ILE A 82 -10.51 -12.97 -10.81
CA ILE A 82 -9.07 -13.15 -10.90
C ILE A 82 -8.79 -14.60 -10.49
N ASP A 83 -8.13 -15.35 -11.35
CA ASP A 83 -7.85 -16.76 -11.13
C ASP A 83 -6.40 -17.10 -11.45
N ARG A 84 -5.81 -17.96 -10.62
CA ARG A 84 -4.44 -18.48 -10.74
C ARG A 84 -3.40 -17.37 -10.73
N LEU A 85 -3.32 -16.64 -9.62
CA LEU A 85 -2.29 -15.64 -9.37
C LEU A 85 -1.08 -16.31 -8.69
N PHE A 86 -0.07 -16.63 -9.47
CA PHE A 86 1.13 -17.31 -9.02
C PHE A 86 2.34 -16.39 -9.11
N VAL A 87 3.04 -16.24 -8.00
CA VAL A 87 4.21 -15.36 -7.91
C VAL A 87 5.33 -16.11 -7.23
N LEU A 88 6.49 -16.16 -7.88
CA LEU A 88 7.75 -16.55 -7.27
C LEU A 88 8.62 -15.31 -7.11
N ALA A 89 8.89 -14.94 -5.86
CA ALA A 89 9.72 -13.80 -5.49
C ALA A 89 11.04 -14.25 -4.86
N HIS A 90 12.07 -13.43 -4.96
CA HIS A 90 13.37 -13.63 -4.32
C HIS A 90 13.95 -12.30 -3.80
N PRO A 91 14.99 -12.31 -2.95
CA PRO A 91 15.70 -11.10 -2.56
C PRO A 91 16.12 -10.26 -3.78
N ALA A 92 15.88 -8.95 -3.72
CA ALA A 92 16.40 -8.04 -4.74
C ALA A 92 17.94 -8.04 -4.72
N PRO A 93 18.61 -8.06 -5.89
CA PRO A 93 20.07 -8.01 -5.96
C PRO A 93 20.62 -6.76 -5.27
N ASP A 94 21.76 -6.87 -4.57
CA ASP A 94 22.41 -5.67 -4.03
C ASP A 94 22.99 -4.84 -5.16
N GLY A 95 23.00 -3.51 -5.00
CA GLY A 95 23.52 -2.58 -6.00
C GLY A 95 24.97 -2.84 -6.42
N GLN A 96 25.77 -3.53 -5.59
CA GLN A 96 27.14 -3.95 -5.91
C GLN A 96 27.22 -5.06 -6.95
N THR A 97 26.15 -5.86 -7.12
CA THR A 97 26.09 -6.97 -8.08
C THR A 97 25.43 -6.59 -9.41
N LEU A 98 24.90 -5.37 -9.53
CA LEU A 98 24.23 -4.92 -10.74
C LEU A 98 25.25 -4.66 -11.85
N LYS A 99 25.05 -5.29 -13.01
CA LYS A 99 25.81 -4.94 -14.22
C LYS A 99 25.46 -3.51 -14.64
N GLU A 100 26.32 -2.90 -15.46
CA GLU A 100 26.05 -1.55 -16.01
C GLU A 100 24.71 -1.51 -16.77
N GLU A 101 24.39 -2.59 -17.49
CA GLU A 101 23.10 -2.80 -18.17
C GLU A 101 21.90 -2.76 -17.21
N ASP A 102 21.99 -3.45 -16.06
CA ASP A 102 20.90 -3.47 -15.07
C ASP A 102 20.68 -2.08 -14.46
N ARG A 103 21.73 -1.27 -14.40
CA ARG A 103 21.69 0.09 -13.86
C ARG A 103 21.06 1.07 -14.84
N GLU A 104 21.34 0.92 -16.14
CA GLU A 104 20.63 1.67 -17.17
C GLU A 104 19.14 1.34 -17.15
N LYS A 105 18.78 0.06 -17.04
CA LYS A 105 17.36 -0.36 -16.89
C LYS A 105 16.68 0.25 -15.68
N LEU A 106 17.34 0.27 -14.50
CA LEU A 106 16.78 0.92 -13.30
C LEU A 106 16.60 2.43 -13.49
N PHE A 107 17.53 3.08 -14.17
CA PHE A 107 17.42 4.50 -14.47
C PHE A 107 16.31 4.78 -15.49
N GLU A 108 16.15 3.93 -16.50
CA GLU A 108 15.04 4.01 -17.45
C GLU A 108 13.69 3.79 -16.77
N ALA A 109 13.57 2.81 -15.88
CA ALA A 109 12.37 2.59 -15.08
C ALA A 109 12.05 3.80 -14.20
N LYS A 110 13.07 4.41 -13.58
CA LYS A 110 12.93 5.66 -12.83
C LYS A 110 12.40 6.79 -13.74
N LEU A 111 12.92 6.93 -14.95
CA LEU A 111 12.45 7.93 -15.91
C LEU A 111 11.01 7.68 -16.34
N GLN A 112 10.64 6.44 -16.65
CA GLN A 112 9.26 6.08 -17.00
C GLN A 112 8.29 6.40 -15.87
N GLN A 113 8.68 6.15 -14.61
CA GLN A 113 7.88 6.51 -13.45
C GLN A 113 7.71 8.03 -13.34
N ILE A 114 8.77 8.81 -13.58
CA ILE A 114 8.73 10.27 -13.57
C ILE A 114 7.82 10.79 -14.68
N GLU A 115 7.96 10.27 -15.89
CA GLU A 115 7.14 10.64 -17.05
C GLU A 115 5.66 10.30 -16.83
N ALA A 116 5.36 9.13 -16.26
CA ALA A 116 4.00 8.75 -15.91
C ALA A 116 3.40 9.66 -14.83
N ALA A 117 4.17 9.99 -13.79
CA ALA A 117 3.74 10.89 -12.71
C ALA A 117 3.53 12.33 -13.22
N GLU A 118 4.43 12.81 -14.07
CA GLU A 118 4.33 14.10 -14.75
C GLU A 118 3.07 14.16 -15.63
N ALA A 119 2.88 13.19 -16.52
CA ALA A 119 1.71 13.10 -17.37
C ALA A 119 0.41 13.06 -16.56
N ALA A 120 0.36 12.26 -15.49
CA ALA A 120 -0.80 12.19 -14.60
C ALA A 120 -1.11 13.54 -13.91
N THR A 121 -0.08 14.26 -13.49
CA THR A 121 -0.23 15.58 -12.84
C THR A 121 -0.73 16.63 -13.82
N LEU A 122 -0.22 16.62 -15.06
CA LEU A 122 -0.66 17.52 -16.12
C LEU A 122 -2.09 17.22 -16.58
N GLU A 123 -2.45 15.94 -16.73
CA GLU A 123 -3.81 15.52 -17.06
C GLU A 123 -4.81 15.98 -16.00
N ALA A 124 -4.52 15.76 -14.71
CA ALA A 124 -5.36 16.22 -13.60
C ALA A 124 -5.54 17.75 -13.62
N THR A 125 -4.46 18.49 -13.88
CA THR A 125 -4.49 19.96 -13.98
C THR A 125 -5.34 20.44 -15.17
N SER A 126 -5.17 19.83 -16.34
CA SER A 126 -5.93 20.17 -17.56
C SER A 126 -7.45 19.96 -17.41
N ARG A 127 -7.85 18.97 -16.60
CA ARG A 127 -9.26 18.72 -16.28
C ARG A 127 -9.81 19.81 -15.36
N SER A 128 -9.03 20.26 -14.38
CA SER A 128 -9.42 21.36 -13.49
C SER A 128 -9.56 22.71 -14.21
N SER A 129 -8.79 22.94 -15.29
CA SER A 129 -8.80 24.21 -16.03
C SER A 129 -9.84 24.29 -17.15
N LYS A 130 -10.23 23.14 -17.76
CA LYS A 130 -11.25 23.09 -18.82
C LYS A 130 -12.65 22.71 -18.36
N GLY A 131 -12.85 22.37 -17.08
CA GLY A 131 -14.16 21.98 -16.55
C GLY A 131 -14.46 22.66 -15.23
N GLY A 132 -15.07 23.84 -15.28
CA GLY A 132 -16.01 24.19 -14.21
C GLY A 132 -17.09 23.08 -14.16
N PRO A 133 -17.52 22.62 -12.97
CA PRO A 133 -18.49 21.55 -12.88
C PRO A 133 -19.74 21.95 -13.66
N VAL A 134 -20.08 21.19 -14.70
CA VAL A 134 -21.41 21.28 -15.32
C VAL A 134 -22.40 20.82 -14.24
N PRO A 135 -23.24 21.71 -13.67
CA PRO A 135 -24.16 21.31 -12.61
C PRO A 135 -25.21 20.39 -13.24
N GLY A 136 -25.05 19.08 -13.05
CA GLY A 136 -25.96 18.05 -13.58
C GLY A 136 -25.27 16.77 -14.06
N SER A 137 -24.12 16.88 -14.76
CA SER A 137 -23.42 15.70 -15.34
C SER A 137 -22.85 14.78 -14.24
N ASN A 138 -22.32 15.38 -13.16
CA ASN A 138 -21.70 14.62 -12.07
C ASN A 138 -22.71 13.79 -11.27
N SER A 139 -23.98 14.20 -11.18
CA SER A 139 -24.99 13.48 -10.39
C SER A 139 -25.37 12.14 -11.01
N TRP A 140 -25.58 12.11 -12.33
CA TRP A 140 -25.89 10.86 -13.04
C TRP A 140 -24.69 9.91 -13.03
N LEU A 141 -23.47 10.40 -13.29
CA LEU A 141 -22.25 9.61 -13.23
C LEU A 141 -22.00 9.05 -11.82
N TYR A 142 -22.18 9.87 -10.78
CA TYR A 142 -22.06 9.44 -9.38
C TYR A 142 -23.06 8.35 -9.03
N ASN A 143 -24.33 8.50 -9.41
CA ASN A 143 -25.35 7.47 -9.17
C ASN A 143 -25.00 6.16 -9.87
N LEU A 144 -24.52 6.22 -11.11
CA LEU A 144 -24.13 5.03 -11.86
C LEU A 144 -22.88 4.35 -11.27
N ILE A 145 -21.84 5.12 -10.91
CA ILE A 145 -20.66 4.59 -10.22
C ILE A 145 -21.05 3.96 -8.87
N SER A 146 -21.96 4.60 -8.15
CA SER A 146 -22.53 4.09 -6.90
C SER A 146 -23.25 2.76 -7.13
N THR A 147 -24.02 2.62 -8.22
CA THR A 147 -24.66 1.36 -8.62
C THR A 147 -23.66 0.27 -8.96
N ILE A 148 -22.58 0.61 -9.66
CA ILE A 148 -21.49 -0.33 -9.94
C ILE A 148 -20.84 -0.80 -8.64
N ILE A 149 -20.42 0.11 -7.75
CA ILE A 149 -19.75 -0.23 -6.48
C ILE A 149 -20.69 -1.03 -5.57
N GLY A 150 -21.94 -0.59 -5.43
CA GLY A 150 -22.97 -1.22 -4.62
C GLY A 150 -23.25 -2.67 -5.03
N ASN A 151 -23.12 -2.99 -6.32
CA ASN A 151 -23.41 -4.31 -6.88
C ASN A 151 -22.19 -5.07 -7.41
N LEU A 152 -20.97 -4.55 -7.20
CA LEU A 152 -19.74 -5.20 -7.67
C LEU A 152 -19.60 -6.60 -7.05
N LYS A 153 -19.39 -7.60 -7.91
CA LYS A 153 -19.03 -8.96 -7.51
C LYS A 153 -17.56 -9.19 -7.81
N VAL A 154 -16.79 -9.56 -6.78
CA VAL A 154 -15.35 -9.83 -6.91
C VAL A 154 -15.09 -11.26 -6.47
N THR A 155 -14.35 -12.02 -7.26
CA THR A 155 -13.85 -13.34 -6.86
C THR A 155 -12.39 -13.46 -7.24
N ILE A 156 -11.57 -13.78 -6.25
CA ILE A 156 -10.13 -14.01 -6.40
C ILE A 156 -9.88 -15.45 -5.96
N SER A 157 -9.36 -16.28 -6.85
CA SER A 157 -9.15 -17.70 -6.58
C SER A 157 -7.73 -18.14 -6.97
N ASN A 158 -7.26 -19.19 -6.30
CA ASN A 158 -5.97 -19.82 -6.59
C ASN A 158 -4.80 -18.82 -6.54
N VAL A 159 -4.62 -18.16 -5.39
CA VAL A 159 -3.47 -17.27 -5.18
C VAL A 159 -2.38 -18.03 -4.44
N HIS A 160 -1.16 -17.98 -4.98
CA HIS A 160 0.02 -18.50 -4.30
C HIS A 160 1.22 -17.59 -4.59
N ILE A 161 1.67 -16.88 -3.55
CA ILE A 161 2.87 -16.05 -3.57
C ILE A 161 3.93 -16.77 -2.75
N ARG A 162 4.98 -17.26 -3.41
CA ARG A 162 6.13 -17.92 -2.79
C ARG A 162 7.35 -16.99 -2.84
N TYR A 163 8.01 -16.83 -1.72
CA TYR A 163 9.27 -16.12 -1.57
C TYR A 163 10.37 -17.12 -1.24
N GLU A 164 11.42 -17.17 -2.04
CA GLU A 164 12.59 -18.03 -1.83
C GLU A 164 13.81 -17.19 -1.48
N ASP A 165 14.43 -17.47 -0.35
CA ASP A 165 15.60 -16.74 0.14
C ASP A 165 16.72 -17.69 0.53
N SER A 166 17.86 -17.56 -0.16
CA SER A 166 19.08 -18.31 0.11
C SER A 166 20.22 -17.42 0.59
N VAL A 167 19.93 -16.16 0.96
CA VAL A 167 20.93 -15.11 1.22
C VAL A 167 20.79 -14.54 2.63
N SER A 168 19.57 -14.32 3.12
CA SER A 168 19.34 -13.70 4.44
C SER A 168 19.89 -14.54 5.58
N ASN A 169 19.77 -15.87 5.50
CA ASN A 169 20.30 -16.82 6.46
C ASN A 169 21.33 -17.74 5.79
N SER A 170 22.60 -17.36 5.84
CA SER A 170 23.69 -18.07 5.16
C SER A 170 23.79 -19.52 5.64
N GLY A 171 23.65 -20.48 4.72
CA GLY A 171 23.69 -21.92 5.00
C GLY A 171 22.31 -22.55 5.28
N HIS A 172 21.29 -21.74 5.53
CA HIS A 172 19.93 -22.18 5.85
C HIS A 172 18.94 -21.48 4.90
N PRO A 173 18.87 -21.90 3.62
CA PRO A 173 17.90 -21.35 2.68
C PRO A 173 16.49 -21.66 3.18
N PHE A 174 15.55 -20.75 2.95
CA PHE A 174 14.15 -20.95 3.34
C PHE A 174 13.20 -20.47 2.26
N ALA A 175 11.96 -20.97 2.33
CA ALA A 175 10.88 -20.53 1.46
C ALA A 175 9.63 -20.21 2.27
N SER A 176 9.14 -18.97 2.15
CA SER A 176 7.90 -18.53 2.78
C SER A 176 6.83 -18.38 1.71
N GLY A 177 5.56 -18.54 2.06
CA GLY A 177 4.52 -18.26 1.09
C GLY A 177 3.17 -17.99 1.69
N PHE A 178 2.36 -17.34 0.86
CA PHE A 178 0.98 -16.95 1.11
C PHE A 178 0.10 -17.70 0.12
N THR A 179 -0.91 -18.42 0.62
CA THR A 179 -1.87 -19.16 -0.20
C THR A 179 -3.28 -18.73 0.13
N LEU A 180 -4.12 -18.65 -0.89
CA LEU A 180 -5.55 -18.39 -0.76
C LEU A 180 -6.29 -19.20 -1.83
N SER A 181 -7.18 -20.08 -1.41
CA SER A 181 -8.02 -20.87 -2.33
C SER A 181 -9.07 -19.98 -2.97
N ARG A 182 -9.85 -19.24 -2.17
CA ARG A 182 -10.87 -18.33 -2.69
C ARG A 182 -11.20 -17.20 -1.74
N LEU A 183 -11.34 -16.00 -2.28
CA LEU A 183 -11.96 -14.84 -1.66
C LEU A 183 -13.07 -14.35 -2.59
N ALA A 184 -14.31 -14.37 -2.14
CA ALA A 184 -15.46 -13.90 -2.91
C ALA A 184 -16.20 -12.81 -2.14
N ALA A 185 -16.62 -11.74 -2.82
CA ALA A 185 -17.39 -10.65 -2.26
C ALA A 185 -18.59 -10.33 -3.16
N VAL A 186 -19.80 -10.41 -2.60
CA VAL A 186 -21.07 -10.29 -3.33
C VAL A 186 -22.09 -9.45 -2.56
N THR A 187 -23.07 -8.89 -3.28
CA THR A 187 -24.22 -8.19 -2.67
C THR A 187 -25.29 -9.19 -2.28
N VAL A 188 -25.88 -9.05 -1.08
CA VAL A 188 -26.86 -9.99 -0.53
C VAL A 188 -28.14 -9.30 -0.05
N ASP A 189 -29.26 -10.03 -0.04
CA ASP A 189 -30.56 -9.54 0.44
C ASP A 189 -30.72 -9.65 1.98
N GLU A 190 -31.96 -9.75 2.50
CA GLU A 190 -32.22 -9.96 3.95
C GLU A 190 -32.02 -11.41 4.38
N ASP A 191 -32.25 -12.33 3.46
CA ASP A 191 -32.18 -13.77 3.68
C ASP A 191 -30.75 -14.32 3.47
N GLY A 192 -29.83 -13.47 2.99
CA GLY A 192 -28.43 -13.80 2.73
C GLY A 192 -28.20 -14.35 1.32
N ASN A 193 -29.20 -14.32 0.45
CA ASN A 193 -29.06 -14.76 -0.94
C ASN A 193 -28.40 -13.66 -1.78
N GLU A 194 -27.63 -14.07 -2.78
CA GLU A 194 -27.05 -13.12 -3.73
C GLU A 194 -28.13 -12.35 -4.46
N THR A 195 -28.02 -11.02 -4.46
CA THR A 195 -29.02 -10.15 -5.09
C THR A 195 -28.37 -8.97 -5.83
N PHE A 196 -29.16 -8.27 -6.63
CA PHE A 196 -28.82 -6.99 -7.24
C PHE A 196 -29.72 -5.92 -6.64
N ASP A 197 -29.15 -4.91 -5.98
CA ASP A 197 -29.90 -3.78 -5.46
C ASP A 197 -29.97 -2.66 -6.51
N ALA A 198 -31.15 -2.47 -7.09
CA ALA A 198 -31.43 -1.41 -8.05
C ALA A 198 -31.76 -0.05 -7.41
N GLY A 199 -31.76 0.05 -6.07
CA GLY A 199 -32.03 1.28 -5.33
C GLY A 199 -30.95 2.36 -5.48
N VAL A 200 -31.04 3.44 -4.69
CA VAL A 200 -29.96 4.44 -4.58
C VAL A 200 -28.74 3.75 -3.97
N ALA A 201 -27.86 3.25 -4.82
CA ALA A 201 -27.05 2.06 -4.59
C ALA A 201 -25.94 2.10 -3.52
N LEU A 202 -25.88 3.17 -2.73
CA LEU A 202 -24.99 3.28 -1.58
C LEU A 202 -25.70 3.77 -0.32
N ASP A 203 -27.01 4.05 -0.38
CA ASP A 203 -27.78 4.45 0.81
C ASP A 203 -27.95 3.25 1.74
N LYS A 204 -28.47 2.15 1.21
CA LYS A 204 -28.51 0.83 1.83
C LYS A 204 -27.51 -0.07 1.11
N LEU A 205 -26.70 -0.81 1.86
CA LEU A 205 -25.70 -1.71 1.27
C LEU A 205 -25.55 -2.95 2.13
N ARG A 206 -25.55 -4.13 1.49
CA ARG A 206 -25.25 -5.39 2.15
C ARG A 206 -24.29 -6.19 1.32
N LYS A 207 -23.15 -6.54 1.90
CA LYS A 207 -22.10 -7.31 1.26
C LYS A 207 -21.76 -8.52 2.12
N SER A 208 -21.67 -9.68 1.49
CA SER A 208 -21.10 -10.89 2.08
C SER A 208 -19.74 -11.15 1.46
N VAL A 209 -18.77 -11.51 2.29
CA VAL A 209 -17.42 -11.89 1.88
C VAL A 209 -17.12 -13.28 2.43
N GLU A 210 -16.75 -14.20 1.55
CA GLU A 210 -16.35 -15.56 1.88
C GLU A 210 -14.84 -15.71 1.70
N LEU A 211 -14.17 -16.22 2.72
CA LEU A 211 -12.75 -16.52 2.74
C LEU A 211 -12.54 -18.02 2.89
N HIS A 212 -11.84 -18.62 1.94
CA HIS A 212 -11.48 -20.03 1.95
C HIS A 212 -9.98 -20.24 1.91
N ARG A 213 -9.47 -20.97 2.91
CA ARG A 213 -8.08 -21.43 3.06
C ARG A 213 -7.04 -20.33 2.85
N LEU A 214 -7.16 -19.25 3.60
CA LEU A 214 -6.07 -18.28 3.73
C LEU A 214 -4.98 -18.85 4.64
N ALA A 215 -3.78 -19.07 4.11
CA ALA A 215 -2.68 -19.65 4.89
C ALA A 215 -1.35 -18.94 4.62
N ILE A 216 -0.46 -19.03 5.61
CA ILE A 216 0.92 -18.55 5.50
C ILE A 216 1.82 -19.69 5.96
N TYR A 217 2.78 -20.08 5.13
CA TYR A 217 3.76 -21.10 5.45
C TYR A 217 5.19 -20.53 5.43
N HIS A 218 6.09 -21.21 6.14
CA HIS A 218 7.52 -20.94 6.12
C HIS A 218 8.28 -22.26 6.27
N ASP A 219 8.92 -22.68 5.20
CA ASP A 219 9.71 -23.91 5.14
C ASP A 219 11.19 -23.56 5.32
N SER A 220 11.69 -23.80 6.53
CA SER A 220 13.12 -23.68 6.85
C SER A 220 13.93 -24.80 6.19
N ASP A 221 15.19 -24.53 5.88
CA ASP A 221 16.11 -25.43 5.14
C ASP A 221 15.53 -25.93 3.80
N SER A 222 14.64 -25.14 3.19
CA SER A 222 14.06 -25.41 1.88
C SER A 222 14.92 -24.80 0.78
N SER A 223 15.51 -25.63 -0.07
CA SER A 223 16.15 -25.16 -1.29
C SER A 223 15.13 -24.56 -2.27
N ALA A 224 15.60 -23.62 -3.10
CA ALA A 224 14.82 -23.07 -4.20
C ALA A 224 14.34 -24.18 -5.16
N TRP A 225 13.13 -24.02 -5.71
CA TRP A 225 12.59 -24.97 -6.69
C TRP A 225 13.47 -25.05 -7.94
N LYS A 226 13.80 -26.29 -8.34
CA LYS A 226 14.59 -26.60 -9.53
C LYS A 226 13.69 -27.21 -10.59
N LEU A 227 13.56 -26.52 -11.71
CA LEU A 227 12.78 -26.97 -12.86
C LEU A 227 13.70 -27.41 -14.00
N ALA A 228 13.21 -28.36 -14.82
CA ALA A 228 13.88 -28.77 -16.04
C ALA A 228 13.79 -27.69 -17.14
N LYS A 229 12.69 -26.95 -17.18
CA LYS A 229 12.45 -25.83 -18.10
C LYS A 229 12.69 -24.49 -17.42
N LYS A 230 12.92 -23.45 -18.21
CA LYS A 230 12.89 -22.07 -17.71
C LYS A 230 11.45 -21.68 -17.37
N TRP A 231 11.30 -20.78 -16.39
CA TRP A 231 10.00 -20.24 -15.99
C TRP A 231 9.23 -19.59 -17.15
N GLU A 232 9.95 -18.98 -18.08
CA GLU A 232 9.38 -18.28 -19.26
C GLU A 232 8.71 -19.21 -20.26
N ASP A 233 9.13 -20.49 -20.28
CA ASP A 233 8.74 -21.54 -21.23
C ASP A 233 7.64 -22.47 -20.67
N LEU A 234 7.21 -22.25 -19.43
CA LEU A 234 6.17 -23.05 -18.79
C LEU A 234 4.79 -22.72 -19.38
N ASN A 235 4.00 -23.76 -19.64
CA ASN A 235 2.62 -23.62 -20.06
C ASN A 235 1.67 -23.44 -18.84
N PRO A 236 0.43 -22.96 -19.06
CA PRO A 236 -0.52 -22.71 -17.96
C PRO A 236 -0.85 -23.94 -17.10
N THR A 237 -0.77 -25.15 -17.65
CA THR A 237 -1.02 -26.39 -16.91
C THR A 237 0.14 -26.73 -15.97
N GLU A 238 1.39 -26.58 -16.42
CA GLU A 238 2.60 -26.77 -15.62
C GLU A 238 2.67 -25.77 -14.45
N TRP A 239 2.23 -24.52 -14.67
CA TRP A 239 2.06 -23.55 -13.59
C TRP A 239 1.07 -24.03 -12.53
N GLY A 240 -0.05 -24.63 -12.96
CA GLY A 240 -1.05 -25.23 -12.08
C GLY A 240 -0.47 -26.34 -11.22
N GLU A 241 0.23 -27.30 -11.84
CA GLU A 241 0.87 -28.44 -11.15
C GLU A 241 1.87 -28.00 -10.07
N ILE A 242 2.58 -26.88 -10.29
CA ILE A 242 3.59 -26.39 -9.34
C ILE A 242 2.94 -25.60 -8.19
N PHE A 243 1.97 -24.72 -8.48
CA PHE A 243 1.46 -23.77 -7.50
C PHE A 243 0.12 -24.15 -6.86
N GLN A 244 -0.80 -24.80 -7.57
CA GLN A 244 -2.16 -25.08 -7.06
C GLN A 244 -2.18 -26.19 -6.04
N ASP A 245 -1.30 -27.19 -6.17
CA ASP A 245 -1.21 -28.29 -5.22
C ASP A 245 -0.97 -27.77 -3.78
N GLY A 246 -0.30 -26.64 -3.59
CA GLY A 246 -0.11 -26.06 -2.24
C GLY A 246 -1.33 -25.37 -1.64
N ILE A 247 -2.40 -25.15 -2.41
CA ILE A 247 -3.55 -24.31 -2.05
C ILE A 247 -4.71 -25.16 -1.51
N ASP A 248 -5.05 -26.23 -2.21
CA ASP A 248 -6.20 -27.08 -1.90
C ASP A 248 -5.83 -28.26 -0.97
N ASP A 249 -6.84 -28.94 -0.43
CA ASP A 249 -6.66 -29.99 0.58
C ASP A 249 -6.16 -31.33 0.00
N HIS A 250 -6.25 -31.51 -1.32
CA HIS A 250 -6.01 -32.80 -1.99
C HIS A 250 -4.53 -33.11 -2.26
N SER A 251 -3.60 -32.37 -1.65
CA SER A 251 -2.20 -32.30 -2.04
C SER A 251 -1.27 -33.34 -1.42
N GLY A 252 -1.82 -34.41 -0.86
CA GLY A 252 -1.07 -35.44 -0.14
C GLY A 252 0.09 -36.08 -0.94
N ASN A 253 0.09 -36.00 -2.27
CA ASN A 253 1.10 -36.60 -3.14
C ASN A 253 1.91 -35.60 -4.00
N SER A 254 1.73 -34.29 -3.83
CA SER A 254 2.46 -33.32 -4.64
C SER A 254 3.89 -33.14 -4.13
N VAL A 255 4.86 -33.31 -5.03
CA VAL A 255 6.28 -33.04 -4.75
C VAL A 255 6.51 -31.56 -4.37
N TRP A 256 5.66 -30.65 -4.88
CA TRP A 256 5.79 -29.20 -4.68
C TRP A 256 5.15 -28.70 -3.37
N ALA A 257 4.19 -29.44 -2.83
CA ALA A 257 3.47 -29.11 -1.60
C ALA A 257 3.83 -30.01 -0.41
N MET A 258 4.79 -30.93 -0.57
CA MET A 258 5.19 -31.83 0.50
C MET A 258 5.82 -31.06 1.67
N ASN A 259 5.50 -31.48 2.91
CA ASN A 259 6.11 -30.98 4.15
C ASN A 259 5.95 -29.47 4.43
N ARG A 260 4.85 -28.85 3.99
CA ARG A 260 4.53 -27.44 4.31
C ARG A 260 4.44 -27.22 5.82
N ASN A 261 5.22 -26.28 6.33
CA ASN A 261 5.14 -25.85 7.73
C ASN A 261 4.40 -24.51 7.84
N TYR A 262 3.15 -24.57 8.29
CA TYR A 262 2.30 -23.38 8.39
C TYR A 262 2.65 -22.51 9.61
N LEU A 263 2.87 -21.21 9.37
CA LEU A 263 2.85 -20.16 10.38
C LEU A 263 1.41 -19.81 10.76
N VAL A 264 0.57 -19.65 9.73
CA VAL A 264 -0.88 -19.49 9.82
C VAL A 264 -1.48 -20.66 9.07
N TYR A 265 -2.13 -21.56 9.78
CA TYR A 265 -2.86 -22.67 9.16
C TYR A 265 -4.03 -22.13 8.35
N PRO A 266 -4.52 -22.86 7.33
CA PRO A 266 -5.62 -22.42 6.48
C PRO A 266 -6.84 -21.94 7.28
N ILE A 267 -7.11 -20.62 7.21
CA ILE A 267 -8.24 -19.95 7.85
C ILE A 267 -9.40 -19.90 6.87
N ASN A 268 -10.59 -20.25 7.37
CA ASN A 268 -11.86 -20.03 6.69
C ASN A 268 -12.68 -19.00 7.47
N GLY A 269 -13.47 -18.20 6.76
CA GLY A 269 -14.28 -17.18 7.41
C GLY A 269 -15.34 -16.56 6.52
N THR A 270 -16.30 -15.92 7.17
CA THR A 270 -17.36 -15.15 6.51
C THR A 270 -17.45 -13.77 7.14
N LEU A 271 -17.51 -12.73 6.32
CA LEU A 271 -17.69 -11.35 6.73
C LEU A 271 -18.97 -10.79 6.11
N ASN A 272 -19.91 -10.39 6.96
CA ASN A 272 -21.16 -9.74 6.55
C ASN A 272 -21.13 -8.26 6.92
N TYR A 273 -21.21 -7.41 5.92
CA TYR A 273 -21.29 -5.97 6.06
C TYR A 273 -22.71 -5.47 5.73
N LYS A 274 -23.27 -4.62 6.58
CA LYS A 274 -24.60 -4.03 6.44
C LYS A 274 -24.53 -2.53 6.75
N ARG A 275 -25.00 -1.71 5.82
CA ARG A 275 -25.24 -0.27 5.98
C ARG A 275 -26.72 0.02 5.84
N LEU A 276 -27.26 0.78 6.77
CA LEU A 276 -28.66 1.19 6.78
C LEU A 276 -28.91 2.41 5.90
N GLY A 277 -29.96 2.30 5.09
CA GLY A 277 -30.49 3.42 4.32
C GLY A 277 -31.06 4.51 5.22
N LYS A 278 -31.18 5.73 4.69
CA LYS A 278 -31.71 6.90 5.42
C LYS A 278 -33.11 6.68 5.97
N GLN A 279 -33.94 5.89 5.29
CA GLN A 279 -35.31 5.58 5.69
C GLN A 279 -35.41 4.53 6.82
N GLU A 280 -34.38 3.71 7.03
CA GLU A 280 -34.35 2.66 8.06
C GLU A 280 -33.76 3.14 9.40
N ARG A 281 -33.34 4.41 9.49
CA ARG A 281 -32.70 5.00 10.68
C ARG A 281 -33.74 5.28 11.77
N GLY A 282 -34.18 4.24 12.48
CA GLY A 282 -35.24 4.35 13.48
C GLY A 282 -34.79 4.59 14.93
N GLY A 283 -33.65 4.03 15.38
CA GLY A 283 -33.31 3.97 16.80
C GLY A 283 -31.82 4.18 17.14
N PRO A 284 -31.50 4.63 18.37
CA PRO A 284 -30.12 4.88 18.81
C PRO A 284 -29.26 3.62 18.93
N ASP A 285 -29.89 2.47 19.25
CA ASP A 285 -29.20 1.18 19.41
C ASP A 285 -28.94 0.43 18.10
N ILE A 286 -29.54 0.88 16.99
CA ILE A 286 -29.34 0.25 15.69
C ILE A 286 -28.12 0.90 15.02
N PRO A 287 -27.04 0.14 14.75
CA PRO A 287 -25.85 0.70 14.13
C PRO A 287 -26.12 1.10 12.68
N LEU A 288 -25.66 2.30 12.28
CA LEU A 288 -25.76 2.77 10.90
C LEU A 288 -24.99 1.85 9.93
N GLU A 289 -23.83 1.37 10.38
CA GLU A 289 -22.98 0.42 9.66
C GLU A 289 -22.56 -0.71 10.60
N LYS A 290 -22.66 -1.96 10.16
CA LYS A 290 -22.30 -3.17 10.91
C LYS A 290 -21.43 -4.08 10.05
N ALA A 291 -20.28 -4.50 10.58
CA ALA A 291 -19.42 -5.53 10.00
C ALA A 291 -19.33 -6.71 10.97
N SER A 292 -19.67 -7.91 10.51
CA SER A 292 -19.70 -9.14 11.34
C SER A 292 -18.76 -10.17 10.72
N LEU A 293 -17.61 -10.42 11.35
CA LEU A 293 -16.62 -11.40 10.91
C LEU A 293 -16.72 -12.65 11.78
N VAL A 294 -16.88 -13.81 11.14
CA VAL A 294 -16.89 -15.11 11.82
C VAL A 294 -15.74 -15.96 11.27
N LEU A 295 -14.84 -16.37 12.15
CA LEU A 295 -13.76 -17.31 11.89
C LEU A 295 -13.99 -18.58 12.69
N SER A 296 -13.93 -19.76 12.06
CA SER A 296 -14.17 -21.03 12.77
C SER A 296 -12.97 -21.43 13.62
N ASP A 297 -11.84 -21.67 12.96
CA ASP A 297 -10.60 -22.13 13.59
C ASP A 297 -9.43 -21.27 13.12
N VAL A 298 -8.62 -20.79 14.08
CA VAL A 298 -7.41 -20.01 13.81
C VAL A 298 -6.24 -20.65 14.55
N SER A 299 -5.40 -21.37 13.81
CA SER A 299 -4.20 -21.99 14.37
C SER A 299 -2.94 -21.30 13.86
N LEU A 300 -2.10 -20.89 14.80
CA LEU A 300 -0.78 -20.29 14.57
C LEU A 300 0.29 -21.21 15.15
N THR A 301 1.38 -21.41 14.42
CA THR A 301 2.51 -22.20 14.91
C THR A 301 3.80 -21.61 14.45
N VAL A 302 4.73 -21.39 15.38
CA VAL A 302 6.07 -20.91 15.06
C VAL A 302 7.07 -21.92 15.60
N THR A 303 7.84 -22.52 14.70
CA THR A 303 8.98 -23.35 15.06
C THR A 303 10.22 -22.50 15.33
N GLU A 304 11.18 -23.03 16.07
CA GLU A 304 12.45 -22.35 16.35
C GLU A 304 13.25 -22.01 15.08
N ALA A 305 13.25 -22.90 14.09
CA ALA A 305 13.89 -22.66 12.79
C ALA A 305 13.21 -21.49 12.04
N GLN A 306 11.88 -21.49 11.97
CA GLN A 306 11.11 -20.39 11.37
C GLN A 306 11.32 -19.06 12.09
N TYR A 307 11.38 -19.08 13.43
CA TYR A 307 11.65 -17.89 14.23
C TYR A 307 13.03 -17.31 13.88
N TYR A 308 14.06 -18.15 13.83
CA TYR A 308 15.41 -17.74 13.49
C TYR A 308 15.50 -17.15 12.07
N ASP A 309 14.91 -17.83 11.07
CA ASP A 309 14.82 -17.32 9.70
C ASP A 309 14.10 -15.97 9.64
N GLY A 310 12.97 -15.86 10.33
CA GLY A 310 12.15 -14.65 10.40
C GLY A 310 12.92 -13.45 10.93
N ILE A 311 13.73 -13.62 11.99
CA ILE A 311 14.61 -12.55 12.45
C ILE A 311 15.62 -12.18 11.35
N LYS A 312 16.33 -13.16 10.77
CA LYS A 312 17.36 -12.87 9.76
C LYS A 312 16.79 -12.12 8.56
N LEU A 313 15.59 -12.48 8.14
CA LEU A 313 14.84 -11.75 7.13
C LEU A 313 14.51 -10.31 7.56
N LEU A 314 13.99 -10.13 8.78
CA LEU A 314 13.68 -8.79 9.32
C LEU A 314 14.93 -7.90 9.45
N GLU A 315 16.08 -8.46 9.81
CA GLU A 315 17.35 -7.73 9.79
C GLU A 315 17.72 -7.26 8.39
N THR A 316 17.57 -8.13 7.37
CA THR A 316 17.79 -7.77 5.97
C THR A 316 16.85 -6.64 5.54
N PHE A 317 15.57 -6.72 5.91
CA PHE A 317 14.57 -5.69 5.60
C PHE A 317 14.85 -4.37 6.31
N SER A 318 15.24 -4.40 7.58
CA SER A 318 15.67 -3.21 8.33
C SER A 318 16.88 -2.54 7.67
N ARG A 319 17.92 -3.33 7.33
CA ARG A 319 19.09 -2.84 6.58
C ARG A 319 18.70 -2.23 5.23
N PHE A 320 17.75 -2.81 4.51
CA PHE A 320 17.24 -2.23 3.27
C PHE A 320 16.50 -0.92 3.51
N ARG A 321 15.57 -0.87 4.48
CA ARG A 321 14.80 0.34 4.81
C ARG A 321 15.70 1.50 5.20
N THR A 322 16.78 1.25 5.95
CA THR A 322 17.76 2.30 6.27
C THR A 322 18.55 2.80 5.06
N ARG A 323 18.69 1.96 4.01
CA ARG A 323 19.46 2.29 2.81
C ARG A 323 18.61 2.91 1.69
N VAL A 324 17.33 2.56 1.57
CA VAL A 324 16.53 2.88 0.38
C VAL A 324 16.45 4.38 0.10
N ASP A 325 16.27 5.20 1.15
CA ASP A 325 16.16 6.67 1.05
C ASP A 325 17.47 7.36 0.64
N VAL A 326 18.60 6.70 0.87
CA VAL A 326 19.96 7.22 0.59
C VAL A 326 20.66 6.42 -0.51
N SER A 327 19.93 5.53 -1.18
CA SER A 327 20.46 4.61 -2.19
C SER A 327 21.13 5.34 -3.35
N HIS A 328 20.55 6.47 -3.78
CA HIS A 328 21.09 7.35 -4.84
C HIS A 328 22.44 8.00 -4.49
N LEU A 329 22.81 8.06 -3.20
CA LEU A 329 24.09 8.61 -2.75
C LEU A 329 25.20 7.54 -2.63
N ARG A 330 24.84 6.26 -2.75
CA ARG A 330 25.77 5.16 -2.50
C ARG A 330 26.85 5.10 -3.59
N PRO A 331 28.13 4.99 -3.22
CA PRO A 331 29.20 4.80 -4.19
C PRO A 331 29.04 3.45 -4.86
N ILE A 332 29.27 3.44 -6.17
CA ILE A 332 29.16 2.25 -7.02
C ILE A 332 30.42 1.36 -6.92
N VAL A 333 31.55 1.95 -6.53
CA VAL A 333 32.84 1.27 -6.47
C VAL A 333 33.01 0.47 -5.17
N PRO A 334 33.76 -0.64 -5.16
CA PRO A 334 34.12 -1.34 -3.93
C PRO A 334 34.83 -0.42 -2.94
N VAL A 335 34.66 -0.69 -1.64
CA VAL A 335 35.27 0.13 -0.57
C VAL A 335 36.77 0.30 -0.76
N LYS A 336 37.46 -0.76 -1.20
CA LYS A 336 38.91 -0.77 -1.42
C LYS A 336 39.38 0.18 -2.53
N VAL A 337 38.53 0.52 -3.50
CA VAL A 337 38.89 1.36 -4.65
C VAL A 337 38.79 2.85 -4.30
N ASP A 338 37.71 3.27 -3.64
CA ASP A 338 37.51 4.66 -3.21
C ASP A 338 36.93 4.73 -1.79
N CYS A 339 37.79 4.52 -0.80
CA CYS A 339 37.41 4.62 0.61
C CYS A 339 36.77 5.99 0.95
N ARG A 340 37.19 7.07 0.27
CA ARG A 340 36.73 8.43 0.55
C ARG A 340 35.29 8.64 0.11
N ALA A 341 34.88 8.09 -1.03
CA ALA A 341 33.49 8.11 -1.45
C ALA A 341 32.58 7.38 -0.45
N TRP A 342 33.04 6.26 0.13
CA TRP A 342 32.29 5.53 1.16
C TRP A 342 32.15 6.31 2.46
N TRP A 343 33.20 7.00 2.91
CA TRP A 343 33.10 7.91 4.05
C TRP A 343 32.15 9.07 3.78
N ARG A 344 32.21 9.68 2.60
CA ARG A 344 31.26 10.73 2.20
C ARG A 344 29.83 10.21 2.24
N TYR A 345 29.58 9.02 1.68
CA TYR A 345 28.28 8.37 1.74
C TYR A 345 27.80 8.13 3.16
N ALA A 346 28.63 7.55 4.03
CA ALA A 346 28.27 7.28 5.42
C ALA A 346 27.87 8.57 6.16
N VAL A 347 28.63 9.66 5.97
CA VAL A 347 28.31 10.97 6.54
C VAL A 347 26.99 11.51 5.98
N LEU A 348 26.82 11.51 4.66
CA LEU A 348 25.58 12.02 4.03
C LEU A 348 24.35 11.21 4.46
N ALA A 349 24.48 9.89 4.53
CA ALA A 349 23.43 8.98 4.96
C ALA A 349 23.04 9.20 6.41
N GLY A 350 24.01 9.24 7.33
CA GLY A 350 23.76 9.48 8.75
C GLY A 350 23.10 10.83 9.01
N LEU A 351 23.53 11.87 8.29
CA LEU A 351 22.93 13.19 8.44
C LEU A 351 21.52 13.29 7.84
N ARG A 352 21.25 12.60 6.71
CA ARG A 352 19.90 12.48 6.13
C ARG A 352 18.95 11.75 7.07
N GLN A 353 19.40 10.65 7.69
CA GLN A 353 18.60 9.86 8.62
C GLN A 353 18.23 10.65 9.89
N LYS A 354 19.17 11.46 10.42
CA LYS A 354 18.89 12.35 11.55
C LYS A 354 18.05 13.58 11.18
N LYS A 355 17.62 13.71 9.91
CA LYS A 355 16.95 14.91 9.37
C LYS A 355 17.67 16.22 9.75
N LEU A 356 18.99 16.17 9.93
CA LEU A 356 19.76 17.34 10.34
C LEU A 356 19.85 18.30 9.15
N CYS A 357 19.49 19.55 9.39
CA CYS A 357 19.42 20.62 8.38
C CYS A 357 20.80 21.17 7.93
N TYR A 358 21.87 20.37 7.96
CA TYR A 358 23.19 20.80 7.46
C TYR A 358 23.24 20.98 5.94
N TRP A 359 22.18 20.57 5.21
CA TRP A 359 22.03 20.82 3.78
C TRP A 359 22.10 22.32 3.41
N PHE A 360 21.92 23.22 4.38
CA PHE A 360 21.86 24.66 4.17
C PHE A 360 23.20 25.40 4.28
N SER A 361 24.36 24.74 4.10
CA SER A 361 25.58 25.53 3.83
C SER A 361 25.31 26.37 2.57
N TRP A 362 25.51 27.69 2.66
CA TRP A 362 25.19 28.62 1.58
C TRP A 362 25.79 28.22 0.22
N GLU A 363 26.99 27.66 0.22
CA GLU A 363 27.66 27.16 -0.99
C GLU A 363 26.89 26.03 -1.68
N ARG A 364 26.41 25.04 -0.94
CA ARG A 364 25.58 23.95 -1.49
C ARG A 364 24.20 24.43 -1.91
N THR A 365 23.58 25.30 -1.12
CA THR A 365 22.30 25.92 -1.47
C THR A 365 22.44 26.68 -2.79
N ARG A 366 23.52 27.46 -2.95
CA ARG A 366 23.86 28.17 -4.20
C ARG A 366 24.03 27.19 -5.36
N HIS A 367 24.81 26.13 -5.18
CA HIS A 367 25.03 25.10 -6.20
C HIS A 367 23.71 24.44 -6.63
N LEU A 368 22.86 24.02 -5.68
CA LEU A 368 21.54 23.44 -5.99
C LEU A 368 20.60 24.44 -6.67
N CYS A 369 20.64 25.72 -6.29
CA CYS A 369 19.89 26.77 -6.96
C CYS A 369 20.36 26.98 -8.41
N GLN A 370 21.67 26.98 -8.66
CA GLN A 370 22.23 27.04 -10.00
C GLN A 370 21.84 25.82 -10.83
N LEU A 371 21.95 24.62 -10.26
CA LEU A 371 21.54 23.38 -10.90
C LEU A 371 20.04 23.38 -11.25
N ARG A 372 19.19 23.86 -10.33
CA ARG A 372 17.74 24.01 -10.57
C ARG A 372 17.46 24.99 -11.70
N ARG A 373 18.10 26.16 -11.71
CA ARG A 373 17.93 27.16 -12.78
C ARG A 373 18.32 26.57 -14.13
N ARG A 374 19.48 25.92 -14.20
CA ARG A 374 19.98 25.24 -15.41
C ARG A 374 19.01 24.16 -15.88
N TYR A 375 18.58 23.28 -14.98
CA TYR A 375 17.64 22.21 -15.30
C TYR A 375 16.29 22.73 -15.80
N VAL A 376 15.68 23.68 -15.08
CA VAL A 376 14.37 24.25 -15.45
C VAL A 376 14.45 24.97 -16.80
N HIS A 377 15.54 25.68 -17.06
CA HIS A 377 15.78 26.31 -18.35
C HIS A 377 15.88 25.26 -19.47
N LEU A 378 16.75 24.25 -19.33
CA LEU A 378 16.91 23.18 -20.33
C LEU A 378 15.58 22.43 -20.57
N TYR A 379 14.84 22.12 -19.51
CA TYR A 379 13.57 21.43 -19.60
C TYR A 379 12.49 22.29 -20.28
N ALA A 380 12.42 23.59 -19.97
CA ALA A 380 11.51 24.51 -20.64
C ALA A 380 11.85 24.65 -22.15
N THR A 381 13.14 24.70 -22.49
CA THR A 381 13.59 24.71 -23.90
C THR A 381 13.21 23.41 -24.60
N LEU A 382 13.40 22.25 -23.96
CA LEU A 382 12.98 20.94 -24.48
C LEU A 382 11.47 20.91 -24.78
N LEU A 383 10.64 21.43 -23.87
CA LEU A 383 9.19 21.51 -24.04
C LEU A 383 8.76 22.46 -25.18
N GLN A 384 9.60 23.44 -25.54
CA GLN A 384 9.34 24.38 -26.64
C GLN A 384 9.89 23.90 -27.98
N GLN A 385 11.09 23.31 -27.99
CA GLN A 385 11.84 22.88 -29.17
C GLN A 385 11.94 21.35 -29.18
N ALA A 386 10.88 20.70 -29.67
CA ALA A 386 10.72 19.24 -29.56
C ALA A 386 11.78 18.40 -30.30
N SER A 387 12.64 18.98 -31.16
CA SER A 387 13.32 18.19 -32.20
C SER A 387 14.85 18.10 -32.16
N ASN A 388 15.61 18.83 -31.33
CA ASN A 388 17.10 18.71 -31.35
C ASN A 388 17.84 19.19 -30.08
N VAL A 389 17.23 19.12 -28.90
CA VAL A 389 17.95 19.45 -27.64
C VAL A 389 18.72 18.23 -27.15
N ASP A 390 20.00 18.41 -26.83
CA ASP A 390 20.80 17.37 -26.18
C ASP A 390 20.23 17.03 -24.80
N MET A 391 19.62 15.84 -24.69
CA MET A 391 19.05 15.31 -23.45
C MET A 391 20.11 14.82 -22.46
N SER A 392 21.38 14.75 -22.86
CA SER A 392 22.46 14.18 -22.05
C SER A 392 22.63 14.93 -20.72
N GLU A 393 22.60 16.27 -20.75
CA GLU A 393 22.79 17.11 -19.56
C GLU A 393 21.60 16.97 -18.58
N ILE A 394 20.36 16.97 -19.10
CA ILE A 394 19.14 16.73 -18.32
C ILE A 394 19.24 15.36 -17.63
N ARG A 395 19.62 14.32 -18.37
CA ARG A 395 19.74 12.96 -17.82
C ARG A 395 20.86 12.84 -16.78
N GLN A 396 21.98 13.55 -16.95
CA GLN A 396 23.05 13.58 -15.94
C GLN A 396 22.57 14.21 -14.63
N ILE A 397 21.77 15.28 -14.71
CA ILE A 397 21.15 15.91 -13.54
C ILE A 397 20.11 14.96 -12.90
N GLU A 398 19.28 14.30 -13.70
CA GLU A 398 18.24 13.37 -13.20
C GLU A 398 18.83 12.10 -12.55
N LYS A 399 20.05 11.70 -12.93
CA LYS A 399 20.76 10.59 -12.29
C LYS A 399 21.05 10.85 -10.81
N ILE A 400 21.38 12.09 -10.44
CA ILE A 400 21.78 12.45 -9.06
C ILE A 400 20.62 12.89 -8.16
N LEU A 401 19.49 13.30 -8.75
CA LEU A 401 18.35 13.84 -8.00
C LEU A 401 17.38 12.76 -7.52
N ASP A 402 16.69 13.05 -6.42
CA ASP A 402 15.53 12.27 -5.97
C ASP A 402 14.37 12.41 -6.96
N THR A 403 13.62 11.33 -7.18
CA THR A 403 12.45 11.28 -8.07
C THR A 403 11.45 12.41 -7.80
N LYS A 404 11.19 12.74 -6.53
CA LYS A 404 10.27 13.83 -6.14
C LYS A 404 10.78 15.21 -6.55
N VAL A 405 12.09 15.41 -6.46
CA VAL A 405 12.73 16.67 -6.84
C VAL A 405 12.67 16.85 -8.36
N ILE A 406 12.89 15.77 -9.12
CA ILE A 406 12.78 15.80 -10.58
C ILE A 406 11.37 16.18 -11.00
N ILE A 407 10.34 15.52 -10.45
CA ILE A 407 8.93 15.83 -10.74
C ILE A 407 8.64 17.32 -10.45
N LEU A 408 9.04 17.81 -9.27
CA LEU A 408 8.89 19.21 -8.91
C LEU A 408 9.56 20.15 -9.93
N TRP A 409 10.76 19.82 -10.39
CA TRP A 409 11.50 20.67 -11.33
C TRP A 409 10.93 20.62 -12.75
N ARG A 410 10.44 19.47 -13.22
CA ARG A 410 9.73 19.37 -14.49
C ARG A 410 8.45 20.20 -14.50
N LEU A 411 7.70 20.12 -13.40
CA LEU A 411 6.50 20.93 -13.16
C LEU A 411 6.79 22.44 -13.19
N LEU A 412 7.94 22.88 -12.63
CA LEU A 412 8.40 24.27 -12.77
C LEU A 412 8.71 24.65 -14.23
N GLY A 413 9.28 23.73 -15.00
CA GLY A 413 9.51 23.92 -16.43
C GLY A 413 8.21 24.11 -17.22
N HIS A 414 7.18 23.29 -16.95
CA HIS A 414 5.85 23.47 -17.53
C HIS A 414 5.26 24.84 -17.20
N ALA A 415 5.30 25.23 -15.92
CA ALA A 415 4.82 26.54 -15.49
C ALA A 415 5.53 27.68 -16.24
N LYS A 416 6.86 27.57 -16.45
CA LYS A 416 7.63 28.57 -17.21
C LYS A 416 7.21 28.66 -18.68
N VAL A 417 6.93 27.52 -19.32
CA VAL A 417 6.47 27.51 -20.72
C VAL A 417 5.06 28.11 -20.84
N GLU A 418 4.17 27.82 -19.88
CA GLU A 418 2.82 28.39 -19.84
C GLU A 418 2.84 29.91 -19.65
N THR A 419 3.74 30.46 -18.83
CA THR A 419 3.86 31.91 -18.65
C THR A 419 4.40 32.62 -19.88
N VAL A 420 5.39 32.05 -20.56
CA VAL A 420 5.91 32.58 -21.84
C VAL A 420 4.80 32.58 -22.90
N LYS A 421 4.08 31.47 -23.06
CA LYS A 421 2.94 31.38 -23.99
C LYS A 421 1.86 32.42 -23.67
N SER A 422 1.57 32.65 -22.39
CA SER A 422 0.58 33.63 -21.94
C SER A 422 1.04 35.07 -22.22
N LYS A 423 2.32 35.39 -22.00
CA LYS A 423 2.93 36.68 -22.37
C LYS A 423 2.93 36.91 -23.88
N GLU A 424 3.23 35.90 -24.69
CA GLU A 424 3.13 36.00 -26.15
C GLU A 424 1.70 36.25 -26.62
N ILE A 425 0.70 35.60 -26.01
CA ILE A 425 -0.71 35.84 -26.28
C ILE A 425 -1.10 37.27 -25.91
N LEU A 426 -0.61 37.78 -24.76
CA LEU A 426 -0.83 39.16 -24.34
C LEU A 426 -0.15 40.17 -25.27
N HIS A 427 1.10 39.95 -25.69
CA HIS A 427 1.79 40.80 -26.66
C HIS A 427 1.09 40.78 -28.04
N LYS A 428 0.62 39.62 -28.51
CA LYS A 428 -0.17 39.49 -29.74
C LYS A 428 -1.53 40.20 -29.64
N LYS A 429 -2.15 40.21 -28.46
CA LYS A 429 -3.39 40.96 -28.19
C LYS A 429 -3.16 42.46 -27.90
N GLY A 430 -1.96 42.83 -27.46
CA GLY A 430 -1.61 44.12 -26.85
C GLY A 430 -0.93 45.14 -27.75
N ALA A 431 -0.87 44.91 -29.07
CA ALA A 431 -0.59 45.97 -30.04
C ALA A 431 -1.84 46.85 -30.33
N SER A 432 -2.96 46.62 -29.65
CA SER A 432 -4.15 47.46 -29.72
C SER A 432 -4.66 47.81 -28.32
N LYS A 433 -4.83 49.12 -28.09
CA LYS A 433 -5.35 49.83 -26.90
C LYS A 433 -4.36 50.19 -25.80
N ARG A 434 -3.80 51.38 -26.01
CA ARG A 434 -3.55 52.48 -25.05
C ARG A 434 -4.07 52.24 -23.62
N ARG A 435 -3.11 52.28 -22.69
CA ARG A 435 -3.05 53.17 -21.52
C ARG A 435 -4.40 53.64 -20.95
N TRP A 436 -4.92 52.91 -19.97
CA TRP A 436 -5.68 53.51 -18.86
C TRP A 436 -5.73 52.53 -17.70
N TRP A 437 -4.70 52.47 -16.86
CA TRP A 437 -4.83 52.40 -15.39
C TRP A 437 -3.44 52.66 -14.79
N THR A 438 -3.14 53.93 -14.59
CA THR A 438 -2.16 54.42 -13.63
C THR A 438 -2.88 54.62 -12.29
N PHE A 439 -2.63 53.73 -11.34
CA PHE A 439 -2.61 54.04 -9.90
C PHE A 439 -1.13 53.94 -9.53
N GLY A 440 -0.41 54.96 -9.08
CA GLY A 440 -0.84 56.07 -8.24
C GLY A 440 -0.09 56.00 -6.92
N TRP A 441 1.26 56.03 -6.95
CA TRP A 441 2.06 56.50 -5.82
C TRP A 441 3.27 57.29 -6.34
N ASN A 442 3.12 58.61 -6.22
CA ASN A 442 4.12 59.66 -6.12
C ASN A 442 5.43 59.46 -6.87
N SER A 443 5.43 60.02 -8.09
CA SER A 443 6.58 60.63 -8.73
C SER A 443 7.18 61.70 -7.80
N ALA A 444 8.20 61.34 -7.03
CA ALA A 444 9.18 62.29 -6.54
C ALA A 444 10.30 62.34 -7.58
N GLU A 445 10.10 63.27 -8.52
CA GLU A 445 11.11 64.16 -9.11
C GLU A 445 12.47 63.60 -9.63
N LEU A 446 12.65 63.87 -10.94
CA LEU A 446 13.88 64.30 -11.66
C LEU A 446 14.67 63.24 -12.44
N PRO A 447 15.32 63.64 -13.56
CA PRO A 447 14.73 64.33 -14.71
C PRO A 447 15.03 63.59 -16.03
N SER A 448 14.37 64.05 -17.09
CA SER A 448 14.67 63.78 -18.49
C SER A 448 16.16 63.87 -18.81
N GLU A 449 16.69 62.86 -19.49
CA GLU A 449 17.65 63.08 -20.58
C GLU A 449 17.66 61.87 -21.52
N GLU A 450 17.41 62.18 -22.79
CA GLU A 450 17.60 61.32 -23.94
C GLU A 450 19.09 61.02 -24.14
N ASN A 451 19.36 59.84 -24.73
CA ASN A 451 20.58 59.48 -25.45
C ASN A 451 21.84 59.17 -24.63
N ALA A 452 22.01 57.90 -24.26
CA ALA A 452 23.30 57.23 -24.46
C ALA A 452 23.09 55.72 -24.65
N LEU A 453 23.47 55.24 -25.83
CA LEU A 453 23.68 53.84 -26.15
C LEU A 453 24.68 53.22 -25.15
N LEU A 454 24.23 52.32 -24.28
CA LEU A 454 25.10 51.40 -23.56
C LEU A 454 24.48 50.00 -23.51
N GLU A 455 25.38 49.05 -23.78
CA GLU A 455 25.28 47.61 -24.01
C GLU A 455 24.46 46.81 -22.97
N PRO A 456 24.01 45.59 -23.34
CA PRO A 456 22.83 44.97 -22.77
C PRO A 456 23.03 44.60 -21.31
N GLN A 457 22.10 45.10 -20.48
CA GLN A 457 21.90 44.72 -19.09
C GLN A 457 21.53 43.22 -19.02
N LEU A 458 22.54 42.36 -18.98
CA LEU A 458 22.47 41.11 -18.25
C LEU A 458 22.14 41.48 -16.79
N ASP A 459 21.16 40.79 -16.20
CA ASP A 459 20.74 40.88 -14.79
C ASP A 459 19.47 41.70 -14.46
N GLU A 460 18.44 41.70 -15.32
CA GLU A 460 17.07 41.69 -14.77
C GLU A 460 16.82 40.31 -14.12
N GLU A 461 17.19 40.24 -12.85
CA GLU A 461 17.08 39.11 -11.93
C GLU A 461 15.86 38.22 -12.23
N GLU A 462 16.11 36.93 -12.46
CA GLU A 462 15.13 35.83 -12.53
C GLU A 462 14.35 35.64 -11.20
N ARG A 463 13.66 36.67 -10.73
CA ARG A 463 12.66 36.56 -9.66
C ARG A 463 11.41 35.98 -10.28
N LEU A 464 10.91 34.91 -9.67
CA LEU A 464 9.60 34.37 -10.03
C LEU A 464 8.55 35.48 -9.86
N THR A 465 7.79 35.78 -10.92
CA THR A 465 6.69 36.75 -10.81
C THR A 465 5.65 36.24 -9.81
N LYS A 466 4.84 37.13 -9.22
CA LYS A 466 3.75 36.73 -8.30
C LYS A 466 2.79 35.72 -8.96
N GLU A 467 2.58 35.86 -10.27
CA GLU A 467 1.80 34.94 -11.10
C GLU A 467 2.49 33.58 -11.24
N GLU A 468 3.80 33.55 -11.52
CA GLU A 468 4.60 32.32 -11.55
C GLU A 468 4.51 31.60 -10.19
N TRP A 469 4.63 32.32 -9.07
CA TRP A 469 4.49 31.76 -7.73
C TRP A 469 3.07 31.24 -7.44
N GLN A 470 2.02 31.93 -7.89
CA GLN A 470 0.64 31.49 -7.72
C GLN A 470 0.30 30.26 -8.56
N ALA A 471 0.76 30.21 -9.82
CA ALA A 471 0.61 29.03 -10.66
C ALA A 471 1.32 27.82 -10.03
N ILE A 472 2.54 28.02 -9.52
CA ILE A 472 3.29 27.00 -8.79
C ILE A 472 2.57 26.59 -7.50
N ASN A 473 2.06 27.54 -6.71
CA ASN A 473 1.33 27.20 -5.49
C ASN A 473 0.08 26.38 -5.81
N LYS A 474 -0.69 26.77 -6.83
CA LYS A 474 -1.87 26.02 -7.27
C LYS A 474 -1.52 24.60 -7.75
N LEU A 475 -0.34 24.45 -8.35
CA LEU A 475 0.22 23.17 -8.80
C LEU A 475 0.71 22.30 -7.63
N LEU A 476 1.36 22.90 -6.62
CA LEU A 476 1.92 22.20 -5.46
C LEU A 476 0.89 21.93 -4.37
N SER A 477 -0.14 22.77 -4.26
CA SER A 477 -1.25 22.60 -3.33
C SER A 477 -2.29 21.59 -3.84
N TYR A 478 -2.06 20.95 -4.99
CA TYR A 478 -2.91 19.86 -5.46
C TYR A 478 -2.69 18.64 -4.54
N GLN A 479 -3.52 18.56 -3.51
CA GLN A 479 -3.73 17.34 -2.74
C GLN A 479 -4.91 16.60 -3.38
N PRO A 480 -4.74 15.35 -3.85
CA PRO A 480 -5.85 14.58 -4.39
C PRO A 480 -6.91 14.17 -3.34
N GLU A 481 -6.80 14.59 -2.07
CA GLU A 481 -7.59 14.02 -0.97
C GLU A 481 -8.67 14.92 -0.34
N ASP A 482 -8.89 16.15 -0.80
CA ASP A 482 -9.91 17.02 -0.15
C ASP A 482 -11.37 16.80 -0.61
N ASP A 483 -11.66 15.88 -1.55
CA ASP A 483 -13.04 15.65 -2.03
C ASP A 483 -13.77 14.44 -1.39
N LEU A 484 -13.16 13.73 -0.42
CA LEU A 484 -13.79 12.56 0.22
C LEU A 484 -14.28 12.77 1.66
N SER A 485 -14.26 14.00 2.19
CA SER A 485 -14.97 14.27 3.43
C SER A 485 -16.48 14.30 3.17
N SER A 486 -17.15 13.16 3.35
CA SER A 486 -18.60 13.11 3.41
C SER A 486 -19.10 14.15 4.44
N PRO A 487 -20.15 14.95 4.15
CA PRO A 487 -20.67 15.92 5.09
C PRO A 487 -20.93 15.25 6.43
N LEU A 488 -20.36 15.83 7.48
CA LEU A 488 -20.57 15.44 8.86
C LEU A 488 -22.06 15.69 9.21
N GLU A 489 -22.95 14.79 8.80
CA GLU A 489 -24.37 14.85 9.18
C GLU A 489 -24.45 14.89 10.70
N LYS A 490 -25.33 15.75 11.23
CA LYS A 490 -25.62 15.90 12.67
C LYS A 490 -26.29 14.63 13.20
N VAL A 491 -25.51 13.56 13.31
CA VAL A 491 -25.89 12.32 13.98
C VAL A 491 -25.94 12.60 15.48
N SER A 492 -26.99 12.13 16.15
CA SER A 492 -27.12 12.29 17.60
C SER A 492 -25.89 11.69 18.32
N PRO A 493 -25.42 12.27 19.45
CA PRO A 493 -24.21 11.80 20.12
C PRO A 493 -24.28 10.34 20.58
N ASN A 494 -25.49 9.77 20.71
CA ASN A 494 -25.73 8.43 21.23
C ASN A 494 -26.02 7.38 20.14
N THR A 495 -26.06 7.77 18.86
CA THR A 495 -26.27 6.80 17.77
C THR A 495 -24.99 6.03 17.50
N THR A 496 -25.07 4.70 17.47
CA THR A 496 -23.95 3.85 17.05
C THR A 496 -23.69 4.08 15.55
N ARG A 497 -22.54 4.66 15.19
CA ARG A 497 -22.17 4.88 13.78
C ARG A 497 -21.71 3.59 13.13
N PHE A 498 -20.76 2.92 13.77
CA PHE A 498 -20.16 1.69 13.28
C PHE A 498 -20.17 0.64 14.38
N LEU A 499 -20.52 -0.59 14.03
CA LEU A 499 -20.40 -1.75 14.89
C LEU A 499 -19.56 -2.82 14.19
N VAL A 500 -18.46 -3.23 14.82
CA VAL A 500 -17.61 -4.33 14.36
C VAL A 500 -17.76 -5.48 15.34
N ASP A 501 -18.24 -6.62 14.86
CA ASP A 501 -18.46 -7.85 15.63
C ASP A 501 -17.55 -8.94 15.07
N VAL A 502 -16.53 -9.34 15.83
CA VAL A 502 -15.59 -10.38 15.44
C VAL A 502 -15.78 -11.57 16.36
N SER A 503 -16.13 -12.71 15.78
CA SER A 503 -16.32 -13.98 16.47
C SER A 503 -15.32 -15.01 15.98
N ILE A 504 -14.53 -15.59 16.90
CA ILE A 504 -13.59 -16.66 16.61
C ILE A 504 -13.99 -17.89 17.43
N GLY A 505 -14.27 -19.01 16.73
CA GLY A 505 -14.74 -20.26 17.33
C GLY A 505 -13.68 -20.89 18.24
N GLN A 506 -12.55 -21.30 17.66
CA GLN A 506 -11.39 -21.78 18.39
C GLN A 506 -10.13 -21.15 17.84
N ALA A 507 -9.15 -20.91 18.71
CA ALA A 507 -7.82 -20.53 18.26
C ALA A 507 -6.73 -21.11 19.14
N ALA A 508 -5.58 -21.33 18.51
CA ALA A 508 -4.38 -21.81 19.17
C ALA A 508 -3.15 -21.10 18.61
N ALA A 509 -2.19 -20.78 19.48
CA ALA A 509 -0.88 -20.29 19.12
C ALA A 509 0.18 -21.17 19.79
N ARG A 510 1.02 -21.82 18.99
CA ARG A 510 2.03 -22.79 19.46
C ARG A 510 3.43 -22.32 19.12
N ILE A 511 4.35 -22.54 20.05
CA ILE A 511 5.78 -22.42 19.83
C ILE A 511 6.37 -23.83 19.90
N ILE A 512 7.15 -24.22 18.90
CA ILE A 512 7.71 -25.57 18.79
C ILE A 512 9.25 -25.48 18.70
N ASN A 513 9.95 -26.32 19.45
CA ASN A 513 11.41 -26.41 19.44
C ASN A 513 11.93 -27.13 18.17
N ILE A 514 13.24 -27.11 17.93
CA ILE A 514 13.94 -27.88 16.88
C ILE A 514 13.63 -29.39 16.93
N ASP A 515 13.45 -29.96 18.12
CA ASP A 515 13.12 -31.39 18.32
C ASP A 515 11.64 -31.72 18.07
N ARG A 516 10.87 -30.80 17.48
CA ARG A 516 9.41 -30.87 17.29
C ARG A 516 8.61 -31.01 18.59
N THR A 517 9.22 -30.65 19.72
CA THR A 517 8.53 -30.59 21.02
C THR A 517 7.82 -29.26 21.17
N GLU A 518 6.56 -29.30 21.60
CA GLU A 518 5.83 -28.07 21.93
C GLU A 518 6.52 -27.39 23.13
N ILE A 519 6.80 -26.11 23.03
CA ILE A 519 7.36 -25.31 24.14
C ILE A 519 6.21 -24.74 24.95
N LEU A 520 5.25 -24.14 24.24
CA LEU A 520 4.14 -23.40 24.79
C LEU A 520 2.97 -23.40 23.81
N CYS A 521 1.76 -23.58 24.32
CA CYS A 521 0.52 -23.47 23.55
C CYS A 521 -0.48 -22.61 24.29
N GLY A 522 -0.83 -21.46 23.69
CA GLY A 522 -1.95 -20.65 24.12
C GLY A 522 -3.19 -21.07 23.34
N ARG A 523 -4.31 -21.32 24.03
CA ARG A 523 -5.59 -21.67 23.42
C ARG A 523 -6.70 -20.79 23.96
N PHE A 524 -7.63 -20.44 23.09
CA PHE A 524 -8.82 -19.72 23.49
C PHE A 524 -10.04 -20.18 22.67
N GLU A 525 -11.22 -20.18 23.29
CA GLU A 525 -12.46 -20.61 22.66
C GLU A 525 -13.55 -19.56 22.80
N LYS A 526 -14.32 -19.39 21.73
CA LYS A 526 -15.42 -18.44 21.58
C LYS A 526 -15.00 -17.03 21.98
N LEU A 527 -13.97 -16.52 21.32
CA LEU A 527 -13.60 -15.11 21.44
C LEU A 527 -14.62 -14.28 20.68
N GLN A 528 -15.26 -13.34 21.36
CA GLN A 528 -16.13 -12.35 20.74
C GLN A 528 -15.64 -10.95 21.08
N VAL A 529 -15.36 -10.15 20.05
CA VAL A 529 -14.95 -8.76 20.18
C VAL A 529 -15.99 -7.88 19.50
N VAL A 530 -16.73 -7.10 20.28
CA VAL A 530 -17.76 -6.18 19.78
C VAL A 530 -17.30 -4.75 20.03
N THR A 531 -16.98 -4.04 18.95
CA THR A 531 -16.57 -2.63 19.00
C THR A 531 -17.69 -1.74 18.45
N LYS A 532 -18.21 -0.84 19.28
CA LYS A 532 -19.22 0.17 18.94
C LYS A 532 -18.55 1.55 18.90
N LEU A 533 -18.55 2.17 17.73
CA LEU A 533 -18.02 3.50 17.48
C LEU A 533 -19.18 4.51 17.50
N TYR A 534 -19.14 5.42 18.47
CA TYR A 534 -20.04 6.57 18.58
C TYR A 534 -19.33 7.83 18.10
N PRO A 535 -20.05 8.94 17.83
CA PRO A 535 -19.42 10.19 17.40
C PRO A 535 -18.36 10.75 18.36
N LYS A 536 -18.54 10.55 19.68
CA LYS A 536 -17.64 11.08 20.73
C LYS A 536 -17.06 10.00 21.65
N SER A 537 -17.50 8.76 21.51
CA SER A 537 -17.16 7.67 22.42
C SER A 537 -16.86 6.40 21.63
N THR A 538 -16.09 5.49 22.20
CA THR A 538 -15.83 4.18 21.61
C THR A 538 -15.93 3.14 22.71
N ARG A 539 -16.73 2.11 22.47
CA ARG A 539 -16.88 0.99 23.38
C ARG A 539 -16.39 -0.28 22.72
N CYS A 540 -15.53 -1.03 23.40
CA CYS A 540 -15.02 -2.32 22.97
C CYS A 540 -15.31 -3.33 24.08
N ASP A 541 -16.15 -4.31 23.77
CA ASP A 541 -16.46 -5.42 24.66
C ASP A 541 -15.77 -6.67 24.12
N VAL A 542 -14.98 -7.34 24.97
CA VAL A 542 -14.28 -8.57 24.65
C VAL A 542 -14.77 -9.65 25.61
N THR A 543 -15.31 -10.73 25.07
CA THR A 543 -15.72 -11.89 25.86
C THR A 543 -15.02 -13.14 25.37
N LEU A 544 -14.73 -14.05 26.30
CA LEU A 544 -14.05 -15.30 26.00
C LEU A 544 -14.55 -16.40 26.91
N ARG A 545 -14.90 -17.56 26.33
CA ARG A 545 -15.43 -18.69 27.11
C ARG A 545 -14.32 -19.49 27.79
N TYR A 546 -13.16 -19.60 27.15
CA TYR A 546 -12.02 -20.34 27.65
C TYR A 546 -10.71 -19.65 27.28
N CYS A 547 -9.78 -19.58 28.22
CA CYS A 547 -8.40 -19.20 27.98
C CYS A 547 -7.47 -20.17 28.71
N GLY A 548 -6.52 -20.75 27.99
CA GLY A 548 -5.55 -21.67 28.58
C GLY A 548 -4.16 -21.49 28.00
N LEU A 549 -3.16 -21.74 28.82
CA LEU A 549 -1.75 -21.80 28.49
C LEU A 549 -1.22 -23.16 28.97
N SER A 550 -0.71 -23.96 28.06
CA SER A 550 -0.16 -25.28 28.35
C SER A 550 1.29 -25.41 27.89
N SER A 551 2.01 -26.29 28.55
CA SER A 551 3.30 -26.83 28.13
C SER A 551 3.21 -28.36 28.06
N PRO A 552 4.23 -29.08 27.56
CA PRO A 552 4.22 -30.55 27.55
C PRO A 552 4.04 -31.19 28.92
N GLU A 553 4.50 -30.51 29.97
CA GLU A 553 4.39 -30.99 31.35
C GLU A 553 3.00 -30.80 31.96
N GLY A 554 2.12 -30.01 31.33
CA GLY A 554 0.74 -29.80 31.78
C GLY A 554 0.24 -28.38 31.55
N SER A 555 -0.92 -28.07 32.16
CA SER A 555 -1.50 -26.72 32.11
C SER A 555 -0.71 -25.77 33.01
N LEU A 556 -0.20 -24.68 32.43
CA LEU A 556 0.49 -23.60 33.14
C LEU A 556 -0.51 -22.56 33.66
N ALA A 557 -1.58 -22.32 32.92
CA ALA A 557 -2.66 -21.45 33.35
C ALA A 557 -3.95 -21.86 32.64
N GLN A 558 -5.06 -21.89 33.36
CA GLN A 558 -6.37 -22.05 32.73
C GLN A 558 -7.41 -21.22 33.46
N SER A 559 -8.23 -20.53 32.68
CA SER A 559 -9.43 -19.86 33.13
C SER A 559 -10.61 -20.45 32.35
N VAL A 560 -11.50 -21.09 33.09
CA VAL A 560 -12.70 -21.75 32.57
C VAL A 560 -13.92 -21.09 33.22
N VAL A 561 -15.04 -21.12 32.51
CA VAL A 561 -16.36 -20.75 33.06
C VAL A 561 -16.58 -21.46 34.41
N SER A 562 -16.69 -20.67 35.48
CA SER A 562 -16.99 -21.15 36.83
C SER A 562 -18.50 -21.05 37.11
N GLU A 563 -19.01 -21.82 38.08
CA GLU A 563 -20.43 -21.74 38.50
C GLU A 563 -20.81 -20.28 38.84
N GLY A 564 -21.86 -19.77 38.18
CA GLY A 564 -22.35 -18.39 38.35
C GLY A 564 -21.75 -17.34 37.41
N LYS A 565 -20.76 -17.66 36.56
CA LYS A 565 -20.24 -16.79 35.50
C LYS A 565 -20.56 -17.39 34.13
N SER A 566 -20.81 -16.56 33.11
CA SER A 566 -21.05 -17.03 31.73
C SER A 566 -19.76 -17.22 30.92
N ASN A 567 -18.73 -16.41 31.21
CA ASN A 567 -17.49 -16.35 30.44
C ASN A 567 -16.24 -16.47 31.35
N ALA A 568 -15.13 -16.95 30.78
CA ALA A 568 -13.84 -16.96 31.46
C ALA A 568 -13.26 -15.53 31.57
N LEU A 569 -13.50 -14.69 30.57
CA LEU A 569 -13.10 -13.28 30.57
C LEU A 569 -14.21 -12.43 29.96
N ASP A 570 -14.54 -11.34 30.64
CA ASP A 570 -15.40 -10.26 30.16
C ASP A 570 -14.65 -8.93 30.37
N VAL A 571 -14.28 -8.26 29.29
CA VAL A 571 -13.66 -6.93 29.32
C VAL A 571 -14.57 -5.95 28.62
N SER A 572 -14.87 -4.82 29.26
CA SER A 572 -15.53 -3.68 28.65
C SER A 572 -14.62 -2.47 28.78
N PHE A 573 -14.16 -1.96 27.65
CA PHE A 573 -13.38 -0.75 27.54
C PHE A 573 -14.23 0.34 26.89
N VAL A 574 -14.34 1.50 27.52
CA VAL A 574 -15.07 2.65 26.99
C VAL A 574 -14.17 3.87 27.03
N ARG A 575 -13.88 4.45 25.86
CA ARG A 575 -13.23 5.76 25.74
C ARG A 575 -14.29 6.86 25.79
N ALA A 576 -14.06 7.90 26.57
CA ALA A 576 -14.99 9.00 26.81
C ALA A 576 -16.41 8.50 27.14
N PRO A 577 -16.59 7.74 28.24
CA PRO A 577 -17.90 7.25 28.67
C PRO A 577 -18.92 8.38 28.82
N VAL A 578 -20.11 8.20 28.25
CA VAL A 578 -21.18 9.21 28.29
C VAL A 578 -21.70 9.35 29.72
N GLY A 579 -21.67 10.58 30.26
CA GLY A 579 -22.19 10.90 31.58
C GLY A 579 -21.19 10.74 32.73
N LEU A 580 -19.93 10.39 32.45
CA LEU A 580 -18.84 10.34 33.42
C LEU A 580 -17.73 11.29 32.97
N ASP A 581 -17.13 12.01 33.93
CA ASP A 581 -15.97 12.87 33.69
C ASP A 581 -14.68 12.05 33.73
N LEU A 582 -14.56 11.12 32.77
CA LEU A 582 -13.42 10.21 32.64
C LEU A 582 -12.96 10.17 31.17
N ASP A 583 -11.64 10.12 30.96
CA ASP A 583 -11.08 9.92 29.62
C ASP A 583 -11.34 8.51 29.09
N TRP A 584 -11.29 7.52 29.97
CA TRP A 584 -11.57 6.13 29.68
C TRP A 584 -12.01 5.35 30.92
N GLN A 585 -12.76 4.27 30.70
CA GLN A 585 -13.19 3.32 31.70
C GLN A 585 -12.85 1.91 31.22
N LEU A 586 -12.24 1.10 32.09
CA LEU A 586 -11.97 -0.31 31.83
C LEU A 586 -12.58 -1.14 32.96
N VAL A 587 -13.47 -2.06 32.60
CA VAL A 587 -14.03 -3.05 33.51
C VAL A 587 -13.64 -4.42 32.99
N ALA A 588 -12.78 -5.13 33.71
CA ALA A 588 -12.38 -6.49 33.38
C ALA A 588 -12.83 -7.43 34.50
N LYS A 589 -13.62 -8.44 34.15
CA LYS A 589 -14.02 -9.55 35.01
C LYS A 589 -13.40 -10.81 34.45
N ILE A 590 -12.63 -11.50 35.27
CA ILE A 590 -12.02 -12.78 34.91
C ILE A 590 -12.51 -13.86 35.87
N SER A 591 -12.70 -15.07 35.37
CA SER A 591 -12.89 -16.26 36.20
C SER A 591 -11.57 -16.63 36.88
N PRO A 592 -11.59 -17.21 38.10
CA PRO A 592 -10.36 -17.62 38.77
C PRO A 592 -9.44 -18.40 37.83
N CYS A 593 -8.17 -18.01 37.81
CA CYS A 593 -7.16 -18.63 36.98
C CYS A 593 -6.07 -19.17 37.90
N HIS A 594 -5.87 -20.49 37.88
CA HIS A 594 -4.76 -21.11 38.60
C HIS A 594 -3.53 -21.11 37.70
N VAL A 595 -2.46 -20.46 38.17
CA VAL A 595 -1.18 -20.41 37.46
C VAL A 595 -0.20 -21.36 38.13
N THR A 596 0.28 -22.33 37.36
CA THR A 596 1.30 -23.30 37.76
C THR A 596 2.59 -22.97 37.01
N VAL A 597 3.63 -22.58 37.75
CA VAL A 597 4.96 -22.34 37.16
C VAL A 597 5.77 -23.62 37.24
N LEU A 598 5.92 -24.30 36.11
CA LEU A 598 6.75 -25.49 35.98
C LEU A 598 8.15 -25.08 35.55
N LYS A 599 9.16 -25.42 36.37
CA LYS A 599 10.56 -25.05 36.13
C LYS A 599 11.06 -25.50 34.75
N GLY A 600 10.75 -26.73 34.34
CA GLY A 600 11.15 -27.28 33.03
C GLY A 600 10.59 -26.49 31.85
N SER A 601 9.33 -26.03 31.94
CA SER A 601 8.69 -25.23 30.89
C SER A 601 9.32 -23.83 30.77
N TYR A 602 9.62 -23.21 31.92
CA TYR A 602 10.31 -21.92 31.97
C TYR A 602 11.73 -22.01 31.38
N GLU A 603 12.50 -23.03 31.77
CA GLU A 603 13.85 -23.26 31.25
C GLU A 603 13.85 -23.49 29.74
N ARG A 604 12.91 -24.28 29.21
CA ARG A 604 12.77 -24.52 27.77
C ARG A 604 12.43 -23.25 26.99
N PHE A 605 11.54 -22.41 27.52
CA PHE A 605 11.20 -21.13 26.89
C PHE A 605 12.39 -20.15 26.90
N LEU A 606 13.11 -20.06 28.02
CA LEU A 606 14.34 -19.26 28.08
C LEU A 606 15.42 -19.79 27.12
N GLU A 607 15.55 -21.11 27.00
CA GLU A 607 16.48 -21.72 26.08
C GLU A 607 16.15 -21.37 24.63
N PHE A 608 14.88 -21.44 24.22
CA PHE A 608 14.41 -20.99 22.91
C PHE A 608 14.81 -19.53 22.61
N ILE A 609 14.56 -18.61 23.55
CA ILE A 609 14.95 -17.20 23.38
C ILE A 609 16.47 -17.06 23.30
N LYS A 610 17.23 -17.74 24.18
CA LYS A 610 18.69 -17.63 24.23
C LYS A 610 19.37 -18.24 23.00
N ARG A 611 18.94 -19.43 22.58
CA ARG A 611 19.46 -20.15 21.40
C ARG A 611 19.30 -19.34 20.14
N SER A 612 18.20 -18.60 20.05
CA SER A 612 17.97 -17.77 18.88
C SER A 612 19.18 -16.86 18.59
N LYS A 613 19.92 -16.33 19.60
CA LYS A 613 20.97 -15.29 19.44
C LYS A 613 20.59 -14.17 18.44
N ALA A 614 19.30 -14.10 18.12
CA ALA A 614 18.68 -13.46 16.98
C ALA A 614 17.76 -12.36 17.50
N VAL A 615 17.87 -12.00 18.76
CA VAL A 615 17.39 -10.70 19.20
C VAL A 615 18.35 -9.67 18.61
N SER A 616 18.15 -9.34 17.33
CA SER A 616 18.88 -8.27 16.67
C SER A 616 18.64 -7.00 17.50
N PRO A 617 19.69 -6.33 17.99
CA PRO A 617 19.51 -5.06 18.70
C PRO A 617 18.72 -4.07 17.85
N THR A 618 18.93 -4.11 16.52
CA THR A 618 18.20 -3.28 15.56
C THR A 618 16.71 -3.62 15.53
N VAL A 619 16.32 -4.88 15.32
CA VAL A 619 14.90 -5.28 15.27
C VAL A 619 14.23 -5.00 16.62
N THR A 620 14.93 -5.23 17.72
CA THR A 620 14.42 -4.95 19.07
C THR A 620 14.18 -3.47 19.29
N MET A 621 15.14 -2.62 18.89
CA MET A 621 15.02 -1.17 18.98
C MET A 621 13.92 -0.63 18.07
N GLU A 622 13.80 -1.15 16.84
CA GLU A 622 12.73 -0.77 15.91
C GLU A 622 11.36 -1.19 16.44
N THR A 623 11.24 -2.40 16.99
CA THR A 623 10.00 -2.91 17.61
C THR A 623 9.63 -2.06 18.82
N ALA A 624 10.60 -1.77 19.70
CA ALA A 624 10.39 -0.89 20.85
C ALA A 624 9.98 0.52 20.43
N THR A 625 10.63 1.09 19.42
CA THR A 625 10.29 2.40 18.86
C THR A 625 8.89 2.40 18.26
N ALA A 626 8.50 1.36 17.52
CA ALA A 626 7.15 1.22 16.97
C ALA A 626 6.08 1.09 18.07
N LEU A 627 6.34 0.29 19.10
CA LEU A 627 5.45 0.16 20.26
C LEU A 627 5.34 1.48 21.05
N GLN A 628 6.44 2.24 21.18
CA GLN A 628 6.44 3.56 21.81
C GLN A 628 5.74 4.62 20.96
N ALA A 629 5.94 4.63 19.64
CA ALA A 629 5.26 5.54 18.73
C ALA A 629 3.75 5.29 18.71
N ASN A 630 3.31 4.03 18.73
CA ASN A 630 1.91 3.68 18.88
C ASN A 630 1.34 4.09 20.24
N ARG A 631 2.13 4.03 21.33
CA ARG A 631 1.72 4.60 22.62
C ARG A 631 1.57 6.13 22.56
N ALA A 632 2.46 6.83 21.87
CA ALA A 632 2.42 8.28 21.73
C ALA A 632 1.32 8.78 20.77
N GLY A 633 0.87 7.96 19.82
CA GLY A 633 -0.32 8.25 19.00
C GLY A 633 -1.65 7.98 19.72
N HIS A 634 -1.61 7.38 20.91
CA HIS A 634 -2.77 7.10 21.75
C HIS A 634 -2.85 7.96 23.02
N THR A 635 -1.88 8.84 23.26
CA THR A 635 -1.98 9.99 24.16
C THR A 635 -2.38 11.23 23.37
#